data_AF-A0A9X3WE50-F1
#
_entry.id   AF-A0A9X3WE50-F1
#
_cell.length_a   1.000
_cell.length_b   1.000
_cell.length_c   1.000
_cell.angle_alpha   90.00
_cell.angle_beta   90.00
_cell.angle_gamma   90.00
#
_symmetry.space_group_name_H-M   'P 1'
#
loop_
_entity.id
_entity.type
_entity.pdbx_description
1 polymer ?
#
loop_
_entity_poly.entity_id
_entity_poly.type
_entity_poly.pdbx_seq_one_letter_code
_entity_poly.pdbx_strand_id
1 'polypeptide(L)'
;MTLVQNKWDKNKGNVESGLDQLVYRSNLLGSDRSVANWGGGNTSTKSIEKDFRGNDIEVMWVKGSGSDLATMKAKNFTGLKMEDIRPLMEKEDMSDADMVSYLAHCMIDAKHPRSSIETLLHAFLPFKHVDHTHPDAIISIACADNGKEIAKEIYGDRFVWVPYIRPGFKLSKMIAEGVQNNPNAELVIMEKHGLVTWGETSEESYHKTISIIQEAEDYIEAKATGKILFGGSKYKALSADVRKEVLAKVLPVVRGQVSSNKKMIVTFDDSEEVLNFVNSQDAQELAKIGAACPDHLVHTKRTPLFVDWDPSTNDVDSLVESVKAGIAAFEEEYEAYFNRNKSDGDKMVEAAPRVVLIPGLGMINTGKNWTAANVSESLYHRAIAVMRGSTTLGNFVSLNEEESYAIEYWPLELYKLSLAPPEADFSRQIAFVTGGAGGIGSVTCIRLVRDGAHVVVADINLEGAQELASEINERFGENRAIAVKMDVTSEAEVAEAIQQSILTYGGLDIIVNNAGLASSSPFEETTMDSWNLNINVLVTGYFLVAREAFKLMKEQAIGGNMVFVGSKNSIYAGKNAAAYSTAKAAEVHLARTVAADGGQYGIRVNSVLPDAVIRGSKIWDSSWKEERAASYGIGADDLEEHYRKRTILNVNILPQDIAESIAFLASEKSAKTTGCMVTVDGGVAAAFTR
;
A
#
# COMPACT_ATOMS: atom_id res chain seq x y z
N MET A 1 6.12 -5.25 -24.61
CA MET A 1 5.03 -5.12 -23.63
C MET A 1 4.39 -6.48 -23.42
N THR A 2 3.71 -6.70 -22.30
CA THR A 2 2.71 -7.77 -22.22
C THR A 2 1.53 -7.34 -23.08
N LEU A 3 1.24 -8.09 -24.14
CA LEU A 3 0.11 -7.78 -25.04
C LEU A 3 -1.21 -7.98 -24.31
N VAL A 4 -2.18 -7.12 -24.61
CA VAL A 4 -3.53 -7.21 -24.05
C VAL A 4 -4.16 -8.56 -24.42
N GLN A 5 -4.89 -9.17 -23.48
CA GLN A 5 -5.57 -10.44 -23.72
C GLN A 5 -7.08 -10.28 -23.64
N ASN A 6 -7.78 -10.87 -24.61
CA ASN A 6 -9.23 -11.05 -24.51
C ASN A 6 -9.54 -12.12 -23.45
N LYS A 7 -10.18 -11.70 -22.35
CA LYS A 7 -10.56 -12.53 -21.21
C LYS A 7 -12.08 -12.74 -21.10
N TRP A 8 -12.85 -12.40 -22.13
CA TRP A 8 -14.29 -12.55 -22.11
C TRP A 8 -14.69 -14.04 -22.09
N ASP A 9 -15.44 -14.43 -21.06
CA ASP A 9 -16.02 -15.76 -20.89
C ASP A 9 -17.52 -15.66 -21.08
N LYS A 10 -18.03 -16.23 -22.19
CA LYS A 10 -19.45 -16.21 -22.54
C LYS A 10 -20.35 -16.80 -21.46
N ASN A 11 -19.87 -17.78 -20.69
CA ASN A 11 -20.68 -18.39 -19.63
C ASN A 11 -20.85 -17.45 -18.44
N LYS A 12 -19.84 -16.64 -18.14
CA LYS A 12 -19.88 -15.63 -17.06
C LYS A 12 -20.54 -14.33 -17.51
N GLY A 13 -20.48 -14.01 -18.79
CA GLY A 13 -21.11 -12.82 -19.38
C GLY A 13 -22.63 -12.92 -19.56
N ASN A 14 -23.19 -14.14 -19.61
CA ASN A 14 -24.64 -14.39 -19.67
C ASN A 14 -25.31 -14.22 -18.30
N VAL A 15 -25.33 -13.00 -17.78
CA VAL A 15 -26.08 -12.62 -16.57
C VAL A 15 -27.36 -11.86 -16.91
N GLU A 16 -28.39 -12.01 -16.07
CA GLU A 16 -29.77 -11.59 -16.34
C GLU A 16 -29.99 -10.06 -16.35
N SER A 17 -29.17 -9.27 -15.64
CA SER A 17 -29.33 -7.81 -15.53
C SER A 17 -28.21 -7.04 -16.24
N GLY A 18 -28.55 -5.87 -16.81
CA GLY A 18 -27.59 -5.00 -17.50
C GLY A 18 -26.48 -4.47 -16.59
N LEU A 19 -26.78 -4.25 -15.30
CA LEU A 19 -25.81 -3.80 -14.31
C LEU A 19 -24.79 -4.89 -13.96
N ASP A 20 -25.20 -6.15 -13.88
CA ASP A 20 -24.28 -7.26 -13.61
C ASP A 20 -23.32 -7.48 -14.79
N GLN A 21 -23.81 -7.34 -16.03
CA GLN A 21 -22.94 -7.37 -17.22
C GLN A 21 -21.94 -6.21 -17.22
N LEU A 22 -22.38 -5.02 -16.81
CA LEU A 22 -21.49 -3.87 -16.66
C LEU A 22 -20.39 -4.18 -15.64
N VAL A 23 -20.74 -4.67 -14.45
CA VAL A 23 -19.78 -5.08 -13.41
C VAL A 23 -18.77 -6.09 -13.95
N TYR A 24 -19.23 -7.13 -14.66
CA TYR A 24 -18.35 -8.14 -15.24
C TYR A 24 -17.34 -7.53 -16.23
N ARG A 25 -17.84 -6.72 -17.17
CA ARG A 25 -17.00 -6.02 -18.15
C ARG A 25 -15.99 -5.08 -17.49
N SER A 26 -16.43 -4.28 -16.52
CA SER A 26 -15.56 -3.37 -15.76
C SER A 26 -14.42 -4.13 -15.07
N ASN A 27 -14.74 -5.25 -14.42
CA ASN A 27 -13.73 -6.08 -13.74
C ASN A 27 -12.74 -6.69 -14.72
N LEU A 28 -13.17 -7.14 -15.90
CA LEU A 28 -12.24 -7.63 -16.93
C LEU A 28 -11.28 -6.53 -17.39
N LEU A 29 -11.80 -5.35 -17.75
CA LEU A 29 -10.98 -4.21 -18.19
C LEU A 29 -10.01 -3.76 -17.08
N GLY A 30 -10.50 -3.63 -15.84
CA GLY A 30 -9.69 -3.21 -14.70
C GLY A 30 -8.66 -4.24 -14.24
N SER A 31 -8.91 -5.53 -14.46
CA SER A 31 -7.97 -6.60 -14.10
C SER A 31 -6.68 -6.58 -14.91
N ASP A 32 -6.71 -5.93 -16.08
CA ASP A 32 -5.54 -5.71 -16.91
C ASP A 32 -5.05 -4.27 -16.75
N ARG A 33 -3.96 -4.09 -16.01
CA ARG A 33 -3.44 -2.75 -15.70
C ARG A 33 -2.81 -2.06 -16.91
N SER A 34 -2.53 -2.75 -18.01
CA SER A 34 -2.14 -2.07 -19.27
C SER A 34 -3.34 -1.51 -20.04
N VAL A 35 -4.57 -1.83 -19.62
CA VAL A 35 -5.82 -1.32 -20.19
C VAL A 35 -6.42 -0.22 -19.33
N ALA A 36 -6.50 -0.43 -18.02
CA ALA A 36 -7.06 0.55 -17.09
C ALA A 36 -6.24 0.69 -15.81
N ASN A 37 -5.90 1.93 -15.49
CA ASN A 37 -5.12 2.30 -14.32
C ASN A 37 -5.88 2.06 -13.00
N TRP A 38 -5.12 2.00 -11.90
CA TRP A 38 -5.67 1.97 -10.54
C TRP A 38 -6.57 3.19 -10.29
N GLY A 39 -7.84 2.95 -9.95
CA GLY A 39 -8.83 4.01 -9.74
C GLY A 39 -9.22 4.80 -11.00
N GLY A 40 -8.51 4.58 -12.12
CA GLY A 40 -8.75 5.15 -13.44
C GLY A 40 -9.82 4.41 -14.24
N GLY A 41 -10.03 4.85 -15.47
CA GLY A 41 -11.07 4.40 -16.38
C GLY A 41 -12.50 4.68 -15.93
N ASN A 42 -13.45 4.55 -16.85
CA ASN A 42 -14.87 4.70 -16.59
C ASN A 42 -15.67 3.84 -17.57
N THR A 43 -16.76 3.24 -17.10
CA THR A 43 -17.59 2.34 -17.94
C THR A 43 -19.06 2.63 -17.66
N SER A 44 -19.88 2.52 -18.69
CA SER A 44 -21.33 2.73 -18.55
C SER A 44 -22.17 1.80 -19.42
N THR A 45 -23.42 1.59 -18.99
CA THR A 45 -24.48 1.02 -19.82
C THR A 45 -25.75 1.86 -19.71
N LYS A 46 -26.49 1.99 -20.81
CA LYS A 46 -27.82 2.61 -20.88
C LYS A 46 -28.87 1.50 -20.97
N SER A 47 -29.77 1.43 -20.00
CA SER A 47 -30.83 0.43 -19.88
C SER A 47 -32.19 1.10 -19.59
N ILE A 48 -33.27 0.34 -19.77
CA ILE A 48 -34.60 0.74 -19.31
C ILE A 48 -34.81 0.21 -17.90
N GLU A 49 -35.09 1.10 -16.95
CA GLU A 49 -35.31 0.78 -15.54
C GLU A 49 -36.66 1.32 -15.07
N LYS A 50 -37.12 0.85 -13.90
CA LYS A 50 -38.31 1.39 -13.24
C LYS A 50 -37.93 2.54 -12.31
N ASP A 51 -38.58 3.70 -12.46
CA ASP A 51 -38.47 4.79 -11.49
C ASP A 51 -39.21 4.46 -10.17
N PHE A 52 -39.08 5.32 -9.16
CA PHE A 52 -39.76 5.14 -7.86
C PHE A 52 -41.29 5.12 -7.94
N ARG A 53 -41.87 5.51 -9.09
CA ARG A 53 -43.32 5.48 -9.37
C ARG A 53 -43.71 4.27 -10.23
N GLY A 54 -42.76 3.46 -10.69
CA GLY A 54 -42.97 2.30 -11.55
C GLY A 54 -43.02 2.60 -13.06
N ASN A 55 -42.63 3.80 -13.49
CA ASN A 55 -42.55 4.15 -14.91
C ASN A 55 -41.26 3.61 -15.51
N ASP A 56 -41.31 3.18 -16.77
CA ASP A 56 -40.11 2.88 -17.54
C ASP A 56 -39.38 4.18 -17.89
N ILE A 57 -38.13 4.26 -17.48
CA ILE A 57 -37.23 5.38 -17.75
C ILE A 57 -35.91 4.86 -18.31
N GLU A 58 -35.29 5.64 -19.19
CA GLU A 58 -33.95 5.33 -19.67
C GLU A 58 -32.91 5.83 -18.65
N VAL A 59 -32.11 4.89 -18.16
CA VAL A 59 -31.10 5.12 -17.13
C VAL A 59 -29.74 4.78 -17.68
N MET A 60 -28.77 5.66 -17.47
CA MET A 60 -27.36 5.32 -17.61
C MET A 60 -26.79 4.92 -16.26
N TRP A 61 -26.33 3.68 -16.17
CA TRP A 61 -25.47 3.21 -15.09
C TRP A 61 -24.02 3.55 -15.44
N VAL A 62 -23.33 4.27 -14.56
CA VAL A 62 -21.95 4.70 -14.75
C VAL A 62 -21.14 4.51 -13.47
N LYS A 63 -19.83 4.31 -13.58
CA LYS A 63 -18.93 4.18 -12.43
C LYS A 63 -19.06 5.38 -11.48
N GLY A 64 -19.17 5.07 -10.19
CA GLY A 64 -19.07 6.05 -9.11
C GLY A 64 -17.62 6.49 -8.85
N SER A 65 -17.45 7.73 -8.43
CA SER A 65 -16.15 8.32 -8.11
C SER A 65 -15.44 7.55 -6.98
N GLY A 66 -14.12 7.36 -7.11
CA GLY A 66 -13.27 6.68 -6.12
C GLY A 66 -13.31 5.15 -6.12
N SER A 67 -13.98 4.51 -7.08
CA SER A 67 -13.97 3.04 -7.22
C SER A 67 -12.90 2.57 -8.22
N ASP A 68 -12.36 1.36 -8.05
CA ASP A 68 -11.38 0.75 -8.97
C ASP A 68 -12.04 -0.32 -9.84
N LEU A 69 -11.98 -0.16 -11.17
CA LEU A 69 -12.69 -1.02 -12.13
C LEU A 69 -12.47 -2.52 -11.89
N ALA A 70 -11.29 -2.94 -11.42
CA ALA A 70 -10.95 -4.35 -11.24
C ALA A 70 -11.73 -5.03 -10.10
N THR A 71 -12.24 -4.25 -9.16
CA THR A 71 -12.84 -4.75 -7.91
C THR A 71 -14.27 -4.24 -7.68
N MET A 72 -14.86 -3.56 -8.66
CA MET A 72 -16.18 -2.96 -8.52
C MET A 72 -17.28 -4.02 -8.37
N LYS A 73 -18.32 -3.63 -7.65
CA LYS A 73 -19.60 -4.35 -7.52
C LYS A 73 -20.74 -3.42 -7.91
N ALA A 74 -21.96 -3.95 -8.02
CA ALA A 74 -23.15 -3.15 -8.39
C ALA A 74 -23.32 -1.87 -7.55
N LYS A 75 -23.04 -1.93 -6.24
CA LYS A 75 -23.10 -0.77 -5.33
C LYS A 75 -22.13 0.37 -5.66
N ASN A 76 -21.15 0.14 -6.53
CA ASN A 76 -20.16 1.12 -6.96
C ASN A 76 -20.60 1.90 -8.21
N PHE A 77 -21.78 1.61 -8.76
CA PHE A 77 -22.35 2.31 -9.91
C PHE A 77 -23.49 3.23 -9.50
N THR A 78 -23.68 4.27 -10.32
CA THR A 78 -24.75 5.26 -10.15
C THR A 78 -25.64 5.26 -11.37
N GLY A 79 -26.93 5.04 -11.14
CA GLY A 79 -27.97 5.20 -12.16
C GLY A 79 -28.40 6.66 -12.27
N LEU A 80 -28.38 7.19 -13.50
CA LEU A 80 -28.76 8.56 -13.82
C LEU A 80 -29.81 8.59 -14.93
N LYS A 81 -30.84 9.43 -14.78
CA LYS A 81 -31.91 9.58 -15.76
C LYS A 81 -31.42 10.31 -17.01
N MET A 82 -31.53 9.65 -18.16
CA MET A 82 -31.06 10.22 -19.43
C MET A 82 -31.92 11.40 -19.91
N GLU A 83 -33.22 11.41 -19.58
CA GLU A 83 -34.11 12.53 -19.90
C GLU A 83 -33.65 13.85 -19.27
N ASP A 84 -33.09 13.78 -18.06
CA ASP A 84 -32.59 14.95 -17.33
C ASP A 84 -31.18 15.35 -17.80
N ILE A 85 -30.36 14.41 -18.26
CA ILE A 85 -28.98 14.72 -18.70
C ILE A 85 -28.93 15.29 -20.12
N ARG A 86 -29.73 14.77 -21.06
CA ARG A 86 -29.67 15.15 -22.49
C ARG A 86 -29.74 16.67 -22.76
N PRO A 87 -30.58 17.46 -22.06
CA PRO A 87 -30.63 18.92 -22.25
C PRO A 87 -29.29 19.63 -21.98
N LEU A 88 -28.38 19.01 -21.22
CA LEU A 88 -27.06 19.59 -20.96
C LEU A 88 -26.23 19.76 -22.24
N MET A 89 -26.49 18.99 -23.30
CA MET A 89 -25.76 19.14 -24.57
C MET A 89 -26.01 20.51 -25.24
N GLU A 90 -27.16 21.14 -24.95
CA GLU A 90 -27.52 22.47 -25.46
C GLU A 90 -26.78 23.62 -24.74
N LYS A 91 -26.21 23.36 -23.56
CA LYS A 91 -25.45 24.39 -22.83
C LYS A 91 -24.07 24.61 -23.47
N GLU A 92 -23.63 25.86 -23.52
CA GLU A 92 -22.29 26.21 -24.03
C GLU A 92 -21.18 25.80 -23.06
N ASP A 93 -21.36 26.05 -21.76
CA ASP A 93 -20.36 25.80 -20.72
C ASP A 93 -21.02 25.45 -19.37
N MET A 94 -20.25 24.82 -18.49
CA MET A 94 -20.64 24.45 -17.13
C MET A 94 -19.42 24.28 -16.24
N SER A 95 -19.47 24.86 -15.03
CA SER A 95 -18.41 24.67 -14.03
C SER A 95 -18.44 23.25 -13.44
N ASP A 96 -17.30 22.79 -12.90
CA ASP A 96 -17.20 21.49 -12.23
C ASP A 96 -18.18 21.33 -11.07
N ALA A 97 -18.38 22.41 -10.29
CA ALA A 97 -19.30 22.42 -9.16
C ALA A 97 -20.76 22.32 -9.62
N ASP A 98 -21.13 23.09 -10.65
CA ASP A 98 -22.49 23.05 -11.21
C ASP A 98 -22.79 21.70 -11.86
N MET A 99 -21.81 21.12 -12.57
CA MET A 99 -21.92 19.79 -13.18
C MET A 99 -22.21 18.72 -12.13
N VAL A 100 -21.44 18.71 -11.05
CA VAL A 100 -21.62 17.77 -9.95
C VAL A 100 -22.98 17.93 -9.29
N SER A 101 -23.37 19.17 -9.01
CA SER A 101 -24.67 19.49 -8.40
C SER A 101 -25.82 19.04 -9.30
N TYR A 102 -25.73 19.30 -10.61
CA TYR A 102 -26.72 18.89 -11.59
C TYR A 102 -26.86 17.37 -11.68
N LEU A 103 -25.74 16.65 -11.80
CA LEU A 103 -25.74 15.19 -11.89
C LEU A 103 -26.34 14.53 -10.65
N ALA A 104 -26.21 15.14 -9.46
CA ALA A 104 -26.86 14.65 -8.25
C ALA A 104 -28.41 14.69 -8.35
N HIS A 105 -28.97 15.68 -9.06
CA HIS A 105 -30.41 15.75 -9.32
C HIS A 105 -30.89 14.70 -10.34
N CYS A 106 -30.00 14.20 -11.20
CA CYS A 106 -30.32 13.17 -12.18
C CYS A 106 -30.32 11.74 -11.59
N MET A 107 -29.89 11.55 -10.34
CA MET A 107 -29.78 10.23 -9.73
C MET A 107 -31.16 9.58 -9.51
N ILE A 108 -31.26 8.28 -9.83
CA ILE A 108 -32.50 7.52 -9.59
C ILE A 108 -32.66 7.08 -8.12
N ASP A 109 -31.56 6.98 -7.38
CA ASP A 109 -31.52 6.72 -5.94
C ASP A 109 -30.40 7.56 -5.30
N ALA A 110 -30.75 8.37 -4.31
CA ALA A 110 -29.81 9.23 -3.59
C ALA A 110 -28.78 8.46 -2.75
N LYS A 111 -28.97 7.15 -2.55
CA LYS A 111 -28.01 6.26 -1.86
C LYS A 111 -26.89 5.77 -2.77
N HIS A 112 -27.04 5.89 -4.08
CA HIS A 112 -25.97 5.56 -5.02
C HIS A 112 -24.75 6.45 -4.76
N PRO A 113 -23.53 5.99 -5.11
CA PRO A 113 -22.35 6.82 -4.99
C PRO A 113 -22.47 8.10 -5.85
N ARG A 114 -21.61 9.07 -5.60
CA ARG A 114 -21.45 10.21 -6.51
C ARG A 114 -20.86 9.69 -7.83
N SER A 115 -21.43 10.09 -8.97
CA SER A 115 -20.95 9.68 -10.29
C SER A 115 -19.55 10.26 -10.60
N SER A 116 -18.80 9.62 -11.49
CA SER A 116 -17.49 10.12 -11.95
C SER A 116 -17.61 11.47 -12.70
N ILE A 117 -16.52 12.23 -12.71
CA ILE A 117 -16.39 13.50 -13.45
C ILE A 117 -16.61 13.37 -14.96
N GLU A 118 -16.29 12.20 -15.52
CA GLU A 118 -16.42 11.89 -16.95
C GLU A 118 -17.82 11.36 -17.30
N THR A 119 -18.78 11.42 -16.37
CA THR A 119 -20.15 10.95 -16.60
C THR A 119 -20.76 11.52 -17.88
N LEU A 120 -20.53 12.80 -18.17
CA LEU A 120 -21.12 13.44 -19.34
C LEU A 120 -20.53 12.94 -20.67
N LEU A 121 -19.26 12.51 -20.68
CA LEU A 121 -18.65 11.85 -21.85
C LEU A 121 -19.46 10.60 -22.22
N HIS A 122 -19.81 9.79 -21.22
CA HIS A 122 -20.65 8.61 -21.42
C HIS A 122 -22.09 8.95 -21.81
N ALA A 123 -22.65 10.03 -21.24
CA ALA A 123 -24.04 10.42 -21.47
C ALA A 123 -24.28 11.03 -22.86
N PHE A 124 -23.35 11.85 -23.34
CA PHE A 124 -23.50 12.56 -24.61
C PHE A 124 -23.27 11.67 -25.83
N LEU A 125 -22.58 10.54 -25.66
CA LEU A 125 -22.47 9.53 -26.70
C LEU A 125 -23.79 8.74 -26.84
N PRO A 126 -24.29 8.52 -28.07
CA PRO A 126 -25.60 7.89 -28.29
C PRO A 126 -25.60 6.37 -28.05
N PHE A 127 -24.44 5.77 -27.78
CA PHE A 127 -24.28 4.31 -27.68
C PHE A 127 -24.73 3.76 -26.33
N LYS A 128 -25.25 2.53 -26.33
CA LYS A 128 -25.73 1.86 -25.11
C LYS A 128 -24.60 1.52 -24.16
N HIS A 129 -23.47 1.06 -24.67
CA HIS A 129 -22.33 0.64 -23.87
C HIS A 129 -21.13 1.51 -24.25
N VAL A 130 -20.51 2.15 -23.26
CA VAL A 130 -19.36 3.03 -23.48
C VAL A 130 -18.27 2.70 -22.47
N ASP A 131 -17.06 2.52 -22.96
CA ASP A 131 -15.86 2.26 -22.17
C ASP A 131 -14.87 3.39 -22.41
N HIS A 132 -14.44 4.02 -21.32
CA HIS A 132 -13.31 4.94 -21.27
C HIS A 132 -12.18 4.29 -20.48
N THR A 133 -11.02 4.12 -21.10
CA THR A 133 -9.87 3.43 -20.52
C THR A 133 -8.58 4.23 -20.74
N HIS A 134 -7.49 3.75 -20.15
CA HIS A 134 -6.18 4.40 -20.16
C HIS A 134 -5.10 3.43 -20.65
N PRO A 135 -5.21 2.85 -21.87
CA PRO A 135 -4.31 1.78 -22.26
C PRO A 135 -2.91 2.28 -22.58
N ASP A 136 -1.87 1.57 -22.14
CA ASP A 136 -0.47 1.96 -22.31
C ASP A 136 -0.15 2.29 -23.78
N ALA A 137 -0.58 1.43 -24.71
CA ALA A 137 -0.35 1.60 -26.14
C ALA A 137 -1.06 2.84 -26.73
N ILE A 138 -2.27 3.14 -26.27
CA ILE A 138 -3.00 4.33 -26.73
C ILE A 138 -2.39 5.58 -26.13
N ILE A 139 -2.00 5.54 -24.87
CA ILE A 139 -1.33 6.67 -24.21
C ILE A 139 0.04 6.91 -24.86
N SER A 140 0.77 5.87 -25.27
CA SER A 140 2.00 6.02 -26.06
C SER A 140 1.79 6.85 -27.32
N ILE A 141 0.69 6.65 -28.02
CA ILE A 141 0.31 7.45 -29.20
C ILE A 141 -0.14 8.85 -28.76
N ALA A 142 -0.98 8.95 -27.74
CA ALA A 142 -1.53 10.20 -27.24
C ALA A 142 -0.48 11.16 -26.63
N CYS A 143 0.66 10.60 -26.19
CA CYS A 143 1.81 11.31 -25.63
C CYS A 143 3.01 11.33 -26.59
N ALA A 144 2.83 10.99 -27.87
CA ALA A 144 3.82 11.25 -28.91
C ALA A 144 3.58 12.65 -29.51
N ASP A 145 4.66 13.39 -29.80
CA ASP A 145 4.61 14.71 -30.43
C ASP A 145 3.90 14.72 -31.80
N ASN A 146 3.89 13.58 -32.50
CA ASN A 146 3.19 13.31 -33.76
C ASN A 146 2.02 12.31 -33.60
N GLY A 147 1.41 12.25 -32.40
CA GLY A 147 0.42 11.24 -32.04
C GLY A 147 -0.81 11.18 -32.94
N LYS A 148 -1.29 12.34 -33.42
CA LYS A 148 -2.46 12.42 -34.30
C LYS A 148 -2.19 11.80 -35.67
N GLU A 149 -0.99 12.02 -36.21
CA GLU A 149 -0.54 11.46 -37.47
C GLU A 149 -0.41 9.94 -37.37
N ILE A 150 0.17 9.45 -36.28
CA ILE A 150 0.28 8.00 -36.00
C ILE A 150 -1.10 7.36 -35.86
N ALA A 151 -2.01 7.97 -35.11
CA ALA A 151 -3.38 7.49 -34.98
C ALA A 151 -4.07 7.38 -36.34
N LYS A 152 -3.82 8.33 -37.25
CA LYS A 152 -4.33 8.28 -38.63
C LYS A 152 -3.72 7.15 -39.45
N GLU A 153 -2.46 6.81 -39.24
CA GLU A 153 -1.82 5.65 -39.90
C GLU A 153 -2.42 4.32 -39.44
N ILE A 154 -2.76 4.19 -38.16
CA ILE A 154 -3.31 2.96 -37.57
C ILE A 154 -4.80 2.83 -37.91
N TYR A 155 -5.59 3.87 -37.64
CA TYR A 155 -7.05 3.78 -37.64
C TYR A 155 -7.71 4.36 -38.89
N GLY A 156 -6.97 5.08 -39.74
CA GLY A 156 -7.53 5.72 -40.94
C GLY A 156 -8.54 6.81 -40.59
N ASP A 157 -9.77 6.67 -41.07
CA ASP A 157 -10.90 7.56 -40.80
C ASP A 157 -11.81 7.08 -39.65
N ARG A 158 -11.47 5.96 -39.00
CA ARG A 158 -12.29 5.37 -37.93
C ARG A 158 -12.17 6.07 -36.58
N PHE A 159 -11.27 7.04 -36.41
CA PHE A 159 -11.01 7.66 -35.11
C PHE A 159 -11.40 9.14 -35.06
N VAL A 160 -11.65 9.63 -33.85
CA VAL A 160 -11.75 11.06 -33.54
C VAL A 160 -10.57 11.43 -32.64
N TRP A 161 -9.82 12.47 -33.01
CA TRP A 161 -8.78 13.06 -32.16
C TRP A 161 -9.34 14.24 -31.41
N VAL A 162 -9.24 14.21 -30.08
CA VAL A 162 -9.62 15.33 -29.21
C VAL A 162 -8.35 15.90 -28.60
N PRO A 163 -8.01 17.18 -28.87
CA PRO A 163 -6.81 17.79 -28.31
C PRO A 163 -6.93 17.94 -26.79
N TYR A 164 -5.79 18.05 -26.12
CA TYR A 164 -5.78 18.09 -24.66
C TYR A 164 -6.58 19.28 -24.14
N ILE A 165 -7.53 18.98 -23.25
CA ILE A 165 -8.23 19.92 -22.39
C ILE A 165 -8.53 19.19 -21.09
N ARG A 166 -8.57 19.93 -19.98
CA ARG A 166 -8.89 19.35 -18.67
C ARG A 166 -10.22 18.57 -18.74
N PRO A 167 -10.28 17.35 -18.16
CA PRO A 167 -11.52 16.57 -18.10
C PRO A 167 -12.69 17.34 -17.49
N GLY A 168 -13.89 17.13 -18.04
CA GLY A 168 -15.12 17.81 -17.59
C GLY A 168 -16.14 18.03 -18.71
N PHE A 169 -16.99 19.03 -18.54
CA PHE A 169 -18.11 19.33 -19.45
C PHE A 169 -17.66 19.61 -20.89
N LYS A 170 -16.67 20.50 -21.09
CA LYS A 170 -16.18 20.88 -22.43
C LYS A 170 -15.59 19.69 -23.19
N LEU A 171 -14.76 18.88 -22.51
CA LEU A 171 -14.19 17.67 -23.08
C LEU A 171 -15.31 16.73 -23.57
N SER A 172 -16.31 16.51 -22.71
CA SER A 172 -17.45 15.64 -23.02
C SER A 172 -18.21 16.10 -24.28
N LYS A 173 -18.42 17.42 -24.44
CA LYS A 173 -19.04 18.00 -25.64
C LYS A 173 -18.19 17.82 -26.88
N MET A 174 -16.89 18.12 -26.80
CA MET A 174 -15.97 17.98 -27.94
C MET A 174 -15.92 16.54 -28.46
N ILE A 175 -15.96 15.56 -27.56
CA ILE A 175 -16.02 14.15 -27.90
C ILE A 175 -17.32 13.83 -28.65
N ALA A 176 -18.47 14.23 -28.11
CA ALA A 176 -19.76 13.95 -28.71
C ALA A 176 -19.93 14.62 -30.08
N GLU A 177 -19.53 15.88 -30.22
CA GLU A 177 -19.53 16.61 -31.50
C GLU A 177 -18.58 15.97 -32.51
N GLY A 178 -17.38 15.56 -32.07
CA GLY A 178 -16.41 14.88 -32.93
C GLY A 178 -16.93 13.55 -33.47
N VAL A 179 -17.58 12.75 -32.62
CA VAL A 179 -18.22 11.49 -33.02
C VAL A 179 -19.41 11.75 -33.93
N GLN A 180 -20.26 12.74 -33.64
CA GLN A 180 -21.39 13.11 -34.49
C GLN A 180 -20.95 13.53 -35.90
N ASN A 181 -19.81 14.22 -36.00
CA ASN A 181 -19.26 14.72 -37.25
C ASN A 181 -18.47 13.66 -38.04
N ASN A 182 -18.21 12.48 -37.46
CA ASN A 182 -17.53 11.38 -38.12
C ASN A 182 -18.40 10.10 -38.12
N PRO A 183 -19.14 9.81 -39.21
CA PRO A 183 -20.01 8.63 -39.27
C PRO A 183 -19.25 7.30 -39.26
N ASN A 184 -17.94 7.30 -39.52
CA ASN A 184 -17.09 6.10 -39.49
C ASN A 184 -16.41 5.90 -38.13
N ALA A 185 -16.69 6.77 -37.14
CA ALA A 185 -16.03 6.69 -35.84
C ALA A 185 -16.32 5.36 -35.12
N GLU A 186 -15.27 4.72 -34.65
CA GLU A 186 -15.30 3.54 -33.76
C GLU A 186 -14.62 3.80 -32.42
N LEU A 187 -13.81 4.86 -32.35
CA LEU A 187 -13.01 5.22 -31.18
C LEU A 187 -12.77 6.73 -31.11
N VAL A 188 -12.46 7.20 -29.90
CA VAL A 188 -11.92 8.54 -29.65
C VAL A 188 -10.59 8.39 -28.92
N ILE A 189 -9.57 9.10 -29.41
CA ILE A 189 -8.30 9.26 -28.72
C ILE A 189 -8.24 10.68 -28.18
N MET A 190 -8.10 10.78 -26.86
CA MET A 190 -7.92 12.03 -26.15
C MET A 190 -6.42 12.24 -25.93
N GLU A 191 -5.88 13.29 -26.53
CA GLU A 191 -4.46 13.66 -26.40
C GLU A 191 -4.04 13.74 -24.93
N LYS A 192 -2.91 13.10 -24.60
CA LYS A 192 -2.37 12.95 -23.23
C LYS A 192 -3.32 12.36 -22.18
N HIS A 193 -4.41 11.70 -22.58
CA HIS A 193 -5.40 11.18 -21.64
C HIS A 193 -5.71 9.70 -21.86
N GLY A 194 -6.47 9.34 -22.89
CA GLY A 194 -6.92 7.95 -23.01
C GLY A 194 -7.85 7.64 -24.18
N LEU A 195 -8.51 6.49 -24.09
CA LEU A 195 -9.34 5.88 -25.13
C LEU A 195 -10.82 5.95 -24.75
N VAL A 196 -11.69 6.21 -25.72
CA VAL A 196 -13.14 5.93 -25.60
C VAL A 196 -13.56 5.01 -26.74
N THR A 197 -14.30 3.97 -26.39
CA THR A 197 -14.90 3.00 -27.34
C THR A 197 -16.31 2.64 -26.89
N TRP A 198 -17.08 1.97 -27.76
CA TRP A 198 -18.48 1.67 -27.51
C TRP A 198 -18.96 0.43 -28.27
N GLY A 199 -20.17 -0.03 -27.92
CA GLY A 199 -20.89 -1.12 -28.62
C GLY A 199 -22.38 -1.17 -28.29
N GLU A 200 -23.12 -2.05 -28.97
CA GLU A 200 -24.56 -2.29 -28.69
C GLU A 200 -24.79 -3.22 -27.50
N THR A 201 -23.78 -4.02 -27.15
CA THR A 201 -23.78 -4.93 -26.00
C THR A 201 -22.49 -4.78 -25.18
N SER A 202 -22.49 -5.26 -23.92
CA SER A 202 -21.27 -5.28 -23.09
C SER A 202 -20.15 -6.10 -23.72
N GLU A 203 -20.46 -7.24 -24.34
CA GLU A 203 -19.49 -8.09 -25.04
C GLU A 203 -18.86 -7.36 -26.23
N GLU A 204 -19.69 -6.73 -27.07
CA GLU A 204 -19.23 -5.98 -28.24
C GLU A 204 -18.33 -4.80 -27.84
N SER A 205 -18.76 -4.02 -26.84
CA SER A 205 -17.96 -2.89 -26.35
C SER A 205 -16.61 -3.35 -25.80
N TYR A 206 -16.59 -4.42 -24.99
CA TYR A 206 -15.35 -5.02 -24.50
C TYR A 206 -14.44 -5.47 -25.65
N HIS A 207 -14.97 -6.23 -26.61
CA HIS A 207 -14.20 -6.69 -27.76
C HIS A 207 -13.66 -5.54 -28.60
N LYS A 208 -14.46 -4.47 -28.79
CA LYS A 208 -14.01 -3.26 -29.50
C LYS A 208 -12.89 -2.58 -28.74
N THR A 209 -12.98 -2.41 -27.42
CA THR A 209 -11.89 -1.85 -26.60
C THR A 209 -10.61 -2.65 -26.79
N ILE A 210 -10.66 -3.97 -26.62
CA ILE A 210 -9.48 -4.84 -26.71
C ILE A 210 -8.90 -4.86 -28.13
N SER A 211 -9.74 -4.90 -29.18
CA SER A 211 -9.24 -4.93 -30.56
C SER A 211 -8.52 -3.64 -30.92
N ILE A 212 -9.06 -2.47 -30.54
CA ILE A 212 -8.43 -1.18 -30.78
C ILE A 212 -7.07 -1.09 -30.08
N ILE A 213 -6.98 -1.56 -28.84
CA ILE A 213 -5.71 -1.58 -28.09
C ILE A 213 -4.70 -2.50 -28.79
N GLN A 214 -5.13 -3.68 -29.23
CA GLN A 214 -4.25 -4.62 -29.94
C GLN A 214 -3.69 -4.02 -31.24
N GLU A 215 -4.50 -3.30 -32.02
CA GLU A 215 -4.03 -2.63 -33.25
C GLU A 215 -2.90 -1.61 -32.96
N ALA A 216 -3.00 -0.86 -31.85
CA ALA A 216 -1.93 0.04 -31.41
C ALA A 216 -0.68 -0.71 -30.92
N GLU A 217 -0.87 -1.76 -30.12
CA GLU A 217 0.24 -2.60 -29.64
C GLU A 217 1.02 -3.22 -30.80
N ASP A 218 0.33 -3.82 -31.77
CA ASP A 218 0.92 -4.44 -32.95
C ASP A 218 1.72 -3.42 -33.76
N TYR A 219 1.19 -2.20 -33.92
CA TYR A 219 1.90 -1.12 -34.61
C TYR A 219 3.16 -0.68 -33.85
N ILE A 220 3.08 -0.49 -32.53
CA ILE A 220 4.23 -0.10 -31.69
C ILE A 220 5.31 -1.19 -31.73
N GLU A 221 4.96 -2.46 -31.55
CA GLU A 221 5.93 -3.56 -31.54
C GLU A 221 6.58 -3.75 -32.94
N ALA A 222 5.81 -3.57 -34.02
CA ALA A 222 6.35 -3.56 -35.37
C ALA A 222 7.39 -2.43 -35.58
N LYS A 223 7.15 -1.25 -35.00
CA LYS A 223 8.10 -0.11 -35.05
C LYS A 223 9.26 -0.25 -34.07
N ALA A 224 9.09 -0.97 -32.96
CA ALA A 224 10.12 -1.22 -31.96
C ALA A 224 11.12 -2.28 -32.41
N THR A 225 10.69 -3.23 -33.25
CA THR A 225 11.52 -4.35 -33.71
C THR A 225 12.79 -3.84 -34.39
N GLY A 226 13.95 -4.20 -33.82
CA GLY A 226 15.27 -3.80 -34.33
C GLY A 226 15.73 -2.39 -33.93
N LYS A 227 14.94 -1.65 -33.13
CA LYS A 227 15.36 -0.37 -32.55
C LYS A 227 16.05 -0.58 -31.20
N ILE A 228 16.99 0.30 -30.90
CA ILE A 228 17.56 0.44 -29.56
C ILE A 228 16.58 1.28 -28.75
N LEU A 229 16.00 0.69 -27.71
CA LEU A 229 15.07 1.38 -26.81
C LEU A 229 15.84 2.26 -25.81
N PHE A 230 15.29 3.43 -25.48
CA PHE A 230 15.84 4.37 -24.48
C PHE A 230 17.33 4.73 -24.66
N GLY A 231 17.80 4.80 -25.91
CA GLY A 231 19.20 5.12 -26.21
C GLY A 231 20.19 4.00 -25.87
N GLY A 232 19.71 2.84 -25.38
CA GLY A 232 20.51 1.67 -25.04
C GLY A 232 21.03 1.68 -23.60
N SER A 233 21.75 0.62 -23.23
CA SER A 233 22.27 0.44 -21.87
C SER A 233 23.40 1.44 -21.59
N LYS A 234 23.25 2.26 -20.54
CA LYS A 234 24.31 3.07 -19.93
C LYS A 234 25.06 2.29 -18.84
N TYR A 235 24.30 1.61 -17.99
CA TYR A 235 24.82 0.80 -16.90
C TYR A 235 24.42 -0.67 -17.03
N LYS A 236 25.05 -1.53 -16.24
CA LYS A 236 24.63 -2.93 -16.08
C LYS A 236 23.93 -3.07 -14.72
N ALA A 237 22.79 -3.76 -14.69
CA ALA A 237 22.14 -4.11 -13.44
C ALA A 237 23.11 -4.91 -12.54
N LEU A 238 23.11 -4.60 -11.23
CA LEU A 238 23.81 -5.42 -10.24
C LEU A 238 23.14 -6.79 -10.17
N SER A 239 23.85 -7.81 -9.67
CA SER A 239 23.22 -9.13 -9.46
C SER A 239 22.11 -9.04 -8.41
N ALA A 240 21.13 -9.93 -8.47
CA ALA A 240 19.98 -9.90 -7.55
C ALA A 240 20.41 -9.94 -6.07
N ASP A 241 21.42 -10.74 -5.72
CA ASP A 241 21.91 -10.82 -4.34
C ASP A 241 22.59 -9.51 -3.89
N VAL A 242 23.43 -8.92 -4.74
CA VAL A 242 24.06 -7.63 -4.45
C VAL A 242 23.01 -6.52 -4.36
N ARG A 243 21.99 -6.52 -5.22
CA ARG A 243 20.88 -5.55 -5.13
C ARG A 243 20.18 -5.65 -3.78
N LYS A 244 19.86 -6.86 -3.29
CA LYS A 244 19.24 -7.06 -1.97
C LYS A 244 20.11 -6.55 -0.83
N GLU A 245 21.42 -6.79 -0.89
CA GLU A 245 22.37 -6.29 0.12
C GLU A 245 22.45 -4.76 0.14
N VAL A 246 22.48 -4.14 -1.04
CA VAL A 246 22.50 -2.66 -1.15
C VAL A 246 21.16 -2.07 -0.73
N LEU A 247 20.03 -2.63 -1.19
CA LEU A 247 18.68 -2.19 -0.81
C LEU A 247 18.44 -2.31 0.70
N ALA A 248 18.96 -3.34 1.36
CA ALA A 248 18.86 -3.47 2.81
C ALA A 248 19.53 -2.31 3.58
N LYS A 249 20.50 -1.62 2.97
CA LYS A 249 21.13 -0.41 3.53
C LYS A 249 20.42 0.88 3.08
N VAL A 250 19.92 0.92 1.85
CA VAL A 250 19.34 2.13 1.26
C VAL A 250 17.89 2.37 1.69
N LEU A 251 17.07 1.32 1.77
CA LEU A 251 15.63 1.45 2.07
C LEU A 251 15.34 2.11 3.44
N PRO A 252 16.06 1.79 4.53
CA PRO A 252 15.87 2.48 5.82
C PRO A 252 16.18 3.98 5.74
N VAL A 253 17.21 4.35 4.97
CA VAL A 253 17.58 5.75 4.74
C VAL A 253 16.48 6.45 3.94
N VAL A 254 16.04 5.88 2.81
CA VAL A 254 14.93 6.43 2.01
C VAL A 254 13.71 6.64 2.91
N ARG A 255 13.32 5.61 3.65
CA ARG A 255 12.18 5.66 4.57
C ARG A 255 12.31 6.79 5.58
N GLY A 256 13.48 6.94 6.18
CA GLY A 256 13.77 8.02 7.13
C GLY A 256 13.59 9.41 6.50
N GLN A 257 14.19 9.62 5.32
CA GLN A 257 14.13 10.90 4.61
C GLN A 257 12.71 11.27 4.18
N VAL A 258 11.95 10.32 3.62
CA VAL A 258 10.57 10.59 3.16
C VAL A 258 9.53 10.65 4.27
N SER A 259 9.94 10.46 5.53
CA SER A 259 9.06 10.40 6.70
C SER A 259 9.13 11.67 7.57
N SER A 260 9.62 12.79 7.03
CA SER A 260 9.84 14.06 7.73
C SER A 260 8.57 14.63 8.38
N ASN A 261 7.42 14.53 7.70
CA ASN A 261 6.13 15.00 8.20
C ASN A 261 5.23 13.84 8.69
N LYS A 262 5.05 12.82 7.86
CA LYS A 262 4.33 11.59 8.23
C LYS A 262 5.17 10.37 7.84
N LYS A 263 5.17 9.35 8.70
CA LYS A 263 5.84 8.08 8.38
C LYS A 263 5.33 7.47 7.07
N MET A 264 6.24 6.80 6.37
CA MET A 264 5.96 6.15 5.09
C MET A 264 6.34 4.68 5.14
N ILE A 265 5.65 3.88 4.33
CA ILE A 265 6.08 2.53 3.94
C ILE A 265 6.84 2.67 2.63
N VAL A 266 7.92 1.91 2.51
CA VAL A 266 8.76 1.90 1.32
C VAL A 266 8.83 0.47 0.77
N THR A 267 8.61 0.32 -0.54
CA THR A 267 8.77 -0.93 -1.29
C THR A 267 9.79 -0.72 -2.41
N PHE A 268 10.20 -1.80 -3.08
CA PHE A 268 11.03 -1.70 -4.27
C PHE A 268 10.59 -2.70 -5.34
N ASP A 269 10.84 -2.36 -6.60
CA ASP A 269 10.74 -3.24 -7.75
C ASP A 269 12.08 -3.26 -8.51
N ASP A 270 12.58 -4.46 -8.76
CA ASP A 270 13.78 -4.71 -9.54
C ASP A 270 13.50 -5.61 -10.76
N SER A 271 12.27 -5.53 -11.29
CA SER A 271 11.88 -6.22 -12.50
C SER A 271 12.77 -5.86 -13.68
N GLU A 272 12.83 -6.76 -14.66
CA GLU A 272 13.64 -6.54 -15.87
C GLU A 272 13.21 -5.28 -16.63
N GLU A 273 11.91 -4.96 -16.67
CA GLU A 273 11.39 -3.75 -17.30
C GLU A 273 11.95 -2.48 -16.65
N VAL A 274 11.87 -2.41 -15.32
CA VAL A 274 12.38 -1.27 -14.55
C VAL A 274 13.89 -1.17 -14.66
N LEU A 275 14.61 -2.29 -14.50
CA LEU A 275 16.06 -2.32 -14.63
C LEU A 275 16.53 -1.90 -16.02
N ASN A 276 15.84 -2.33 -17.09
CA ASN A 276 16.17 -1.89 -18.45
C ASN A 276 15.99 -0.39 -18.61
N PHE A 277 14.94 0.19 -18.02
CA PHE A 277 14.72 1.64 -18.05
C PHE A 277 15.76 2.40 -17.23
N VAL A 278 15.92 2.12 -15.93
CA VAL A 278 16.81 2.94 -15.06
C VAL A 278 18.29 2.85 -15.44
N ASN A 279 18.69 1.78 -16.14
CA ASN A 279 20.05 1.61 -16.63
C ASN A 279 20.27 2.17 -18.05
N SER A 280 19.26 2.78 -18.66
CA SER A 280 19.35 3.30 -20.03
C SER A 280 19.99 4.69 -20.12
N GLN A 281 20.42 5.09 -21.31
CA GLN A 281 21.01 6.42 -21.55
C GLN A 281 19.98 7.54 -21.35
N ASP A 282 18.74 7.31 -21.77
CA ASP A 282 17.70 8.34 -21.80
C ASP A 282 16.88 8.42 -20.50
N ALA A 283 17.10 7.49 -19.55
CA ALA A 283 16.27 7.33 -18.34
C ALA A 283 16.08 8.63 -17.56
N GLN A 284 17.17 9.34 -17.30
CA GLN A 284 17.18 10.55 -16.46
C GLN A 284 16.42 11.71 -17.12
N GLU A 285 16.55 11.85 -18.45
CA GLU A 285 15.87 12.92 -19.19
C GLU A 285 14.38 12.58 -19.36
N LEU A 286 14.06 11.35 -19.75
CA LEU A 286 12.68 10.89 -19.90
C LEU A 286 11.89 10.98 -18.59
N ALA A 287 12.51 10.60 -17.47
CA ALA A 287 11.89 10.69 -16.15
C ALA A 287 11.51 12.14 -15.75
N LYS A 288 12.19 13.16 -16.28
CA LYS A 288 11.92 14.58 -15.96
C LYS A 288 10.86 15.23 -16.83
N ILE A 289 10.42 14.59 -17.92
CA ILE A 289 9.46 15.18 -18.88
C ILE A 289 8.09 15.39 -18.20
N GLY A 290 7.63 14.42 -17.43
CA GLY A 290 6.40 14.51 -16.65
C GLY A 290 5.59 13.22 -16.63
N ALA A 291 4.36 13.31 -16.15
CA ALA A 291 3.44 12.19 -16.02
C ALA A 291 2.89 11.73 -17.37
N ALA A 292 2.96 10.42 -17.63
CA ALA A 292 2.38 9.82 -18.83
C ALA A 292 0.84 9.93 -18.94
N CYS A 293 0.12 10.08 -17.83
CA CYS A 293 -1.33 10.17 -17.76
C CYS A 293 -1.76 11.05 -16.58
N PRO A 294 -2.87 11.82 -16.66
CA PRO A 294 -3.43 12.57 -15.54
C PRO A 294 -3.59 11.76 -14.25
N ASP A 295 -4.01 10.49 -14.34
CA ASP A 295 -4.19 9.59 -13.18
C ASP A 295 -2.89 9.37 -12.38
N HIS A 296 -1.72 9.50 -13.03
CA HIS A 296 -0.43 9.34 -12.36
C HIS A 296 -0.18 10.45 -11.35
N LEU A 297 -0.58 11.69 -11.67
CA LEU A 297 -0.16 12.88 -10.91
C LEU A 297 -0.56 12.81 -9.43
N VAL A 298 -1.72 12.25 -9.13
CA VAL A 298 -2.24 12.12 -7.75
C VAL A 298 -1.46 11.08 -6.93
N HIS A 299 -0.86 10.08 -7.58
CA HIS A 299 -0.25 8.91 -6.93
C HIS A 299 1.28 8.83 -7.07
N THR A 300 1.85 9.41 -8.12
CA THR A 300 3.29 9.41 -8.42
C THR A 300 3.90 10.80 -8.36
N LYS A 301 3.09 11.86 -8.25
CA LYS A 301 3.46 13.27 -8.49
C LYS A 301 3.84 13.54 -9.95
N ARG A 302 4.17 14.79 -10.26
CA ARG A 302 4.60 15.24 -11.60
C ARG A 302 5.81 14.47 -12.15
N THR A 303 6.82 14.25 -11.33
CA THR A 303 8.06 13.54 -11.71
C THR A 303 8.52 12.62 -10.57
N PRO A 304 9.23 11.52 -10.86
CA PRO A 304 9.98 10.77 -9.86
C PRO A 304 11.26 11.53 -9.45
N LEU A 305 11.91 11.04 -8.40
CA LEU A 305 13.32 11.35 -8.14
C LEU A 305 14.19 10.37 -8.94
N PHE A 306 15.11 10.86 -9.77
CA PHE A 306 16.16 10.04 -10.38
C PHE A 306 17.49 10.29 -9.65
N VAL A 307 18.06 9.25 -9.04
CA VAL A 307 19.34 9.34 -8.33
C VAL A 307 20.48 9.09 -9.31
N ASP A 308 21.34 10.08 -9.50
CA ASP A 308 22.54 9.94 -10.32
C ASP A 308 23.61 9.17 -9.54
N TRP A 309 23.72 7.88 -9.81
CA TRP A 309 24.69 6.98 -9.19
C TRP A 309 25.24 5.99 -10.22
N ASP A 310 26.55 5.74 -10.16
CA ASP A 310 27.23 4.76 -11.01
C ASP A 310 27.35 3.41 -10.27
N PRO A 311 26.55 2.38 -10.63
CA PRO A 311 26.57 1.08 -9.99
C PRO A 311 27.90 0.33 -10.15
N SER A 312 28.75 0.70 -11.12
CA SER A 312 30.05 0.05 -11.31
C SER A 312 31.05 0.37 -10.19
N THR A 313 30.84 1.46 -9.47
CA THR A 313 31.70 1.87 -8.34
C THR A 313 31.51 1.00 -7.11
N ASN A 314 30.32 0.40 -6.94
CA ASN A 314 29.88 -0.28 -5.72
C ASN A 314 30.02 0.56 -4.44
N ASP A 315 30.08 1.90 -4.56
CA ASP A 315 30.16 2.82 -3.44
C ASP A 315 28.76 3.10 -2.88
N VAL A 316 28.35 2.28 -1.91
CA VAL A 316 27.05 2.37 -1.26
C VAL A 316 26.94 3.60 -0.36
N ASP A 317 28.06 4.07 0.22
CA ASP A 317 28.06 5.24 1.09
C ASP A 317 27.78 6.51 0.25
N SER A 318 28.42 6.61 -0.93
CA SER A 318 28.09 7.66 -1.89
C SER A 318 26.63 7.58 -2.36
N LEU A 319 26.09 6.38 -2.56
CA LEU A 319 24.67 6.23 -2.93
C LEU A 319 23.74 6.76 -1.84
N VAL A 320 24.01 6.41 -0.57
CA VAL A 320 23.24 6.87 0.58
C VAL A 320 23.22 8.40 0.67
N GLU A 321 24.35 9.06 0.44
CA GLU A 321 24.42 10.52 0.44
C GLU A 321 23.69 11.13 -0.77
N SER A 322 23.83 10.55 -1.97
CA SER A 322 23.08 10.98 -3.16
C SER A 322 21.57 10.84 -2.97
N VAL A 323 21.09 9.78 -2.31
CA VAL A 323 19.68 9.58 -1.98
C VAL A 323 19.17 10.66 -1.04
N LYS A 324 19.89 10.94 0.06
CA LYS A 324 19.50 12.00 1.01
C LYS A 324 19.43 13.37 0.33
N ALA A 325 20.48 13.72 -0.42
CA ALA A 325 20.53 14.99 -1.15
C ALA A 325 19.44 15.09 -2.22
N GLY A 326 19.19 13.99 -2.95
CA GLY A 326 18.16 13.93 -3.97
C GLY A 326 16.74 14.09 -3.41
N ILE A 327 16.44 13.45 -2.27
CA ILE A 327 15.12 13.60 -1.61
C ILE A 327 14.93 15.02 -1.12
N ALA A 328 15.93 15.61 -0.46
CA ALA A 328 15.84 17.00 0.01
C ALA A 328 15.65 18.00 -1.15
N ALA A 329 16.40 17.83 -2.25
CA ALA A 329 16.25 18.67 -3.44
C ALA A 329 14.88 18.47 -4.13
N PHE A 330 14.36 17.25 -4.12
CA PHE A 330 13.01 16.96 -4.63
C PHE A 330 11.94 17.68 -3.82
N GLU A 331 12.02 17.62 -2.49
CA GLU A 331 11.08 18.32 -1.60
C GLU A 331 11.10 19.83 -1.84
N GLU A 332 12.30 20.44 -1.92
CA GLU A 332 12.45 21.86 -2.21
C GLU A 332 11.84 22.26 -3.57
N GLU A 333 12.11 21.48 -4.63
CA GLU A 333 11.54 21.75 -5.95
C GLU A 333 10.02 21.52 -5.97
N TYR A 334 9.51 20.53 -5.23
CA TYR A 334 8.07 20.30 -5.14
C TYR A 334 7.36 21.45 -4.39
N GLU A 335 7.97 21.99 -3.34
CA GLU A 335 7.49 23.20 -2.66
C GLU A 335 7.51 24.42 -3.58
N ALA A 336 8.58 24.58 -4.38
CA ALA A 336 8.69 25.66 -5.35
C ALA A 336 7.62 25.52 -6.45
N TYR A 337 7.44 24.31 -6.99
CA TYR A 337 6.38 23.95 -7.93
C TYR A 337 4.99 24.30 -7.38
N PHE A 338 4.69 23.91 -6.14
CA PHE A 338 3.42 24.24 -5.49
C PHE A 338 3.24 25.76 -5.41
N ASN A 339 4.26 26.49 -4.95
CA ASN A 339 4.16 27.94 -4.76
C ASN A 339 4.03 28.73 -6.08
N ARG A 340 4.62 28.24 -7.18
CA ARG A 340 4.49 28.88 -8.50
C ARG A 340 3.08 28.75 -9.09
N ASN A 341 2.35 27.68 -8.76
CA ASN A 341 1.11 27.31 -9.43
C ASN A 341 -0.16 27.41 -8.54
N LYS A 342 -0.02 27.50 -7.22
CA LYS A 342 -1.15 27.45 -6.29
C LYS A 342 -2.20 28.53 -6.52
N SER A 343 -3.45 28.13 -6.27
CA SER A 343 -4.60 29.02 -6.14
C SER A 343 -4.99 29.21 -4.68
N ASP A 344 -5.85 30.21 -4.43
CA ASP A 344 -6.36 30.48 -3.08
C ASP A 344 -7.13 29.27 -2.54
N GLY A 345 -6.67 28.74 -1.39
CA GLY A 345 -7.29 27.62 -0.69
C GLY A 345 -6.60 26.27 -0.89
N ASP A 346 -5.65 26.17 -1.83
CA ASP A 346 -4.89 24.94 -2.05
C ASP A 346 -4.01 24.61 -0.84
N LYS A 347 -3.95 23.33 -0.50
CA LYS A 347 -3.12 22.81 0.59
C LYS A 347 -2.14 21.80 0.03
N MET A 348 -0.85 22.08 0.19
CA MET A 348 0.21 21.20 -0.26
C MET A 348 0.08 19.82 0.41
N VAL A 349 0.16 18.78 -0.41
CA VAL A 349 0.26 17.40 0.08
C VAL A 349 1.71 17.10 0.48
N GLU A 350 1.98 15.90 1.00
CA GLU A 350 3.34 15.44 1.32
C GLU A 350 4.31 15.71 0.16
N ALA A 351 5.44 16.39 0.42
CA ALA A 351 6.36 16.84 -0.62
C ALA A 351 7.31 15.71 -1.08
N ALA A 352 7.59 14.75 -0.21
CA ALA A 352 8.51 13.64 -0.48
C ALA A 352 8.17 12.85 -1.76
N PRO A 353 9.19 12.34 -2.50
CA PRO A 353 8.97 11.60 -3.73
C PRO A 353 8.20 10.29 -3.51
N ARG A 354 7.32 9.96 -4.46
CA ARG A 354 6.56 8.69 -4.50
C ARG A 354 7.30 7.56 -5.21
N VAL A 355 8.19 7.93 -6.10
CA VAL A 355 8.99 7.04 -6.94
C VAL A 355 10.41 7.56 -6.93
N VAL A 356 11.36 6.69 -6.61
CA VAL A 356 12.81 6.95 -6.63
C VAL A 356 13.46 5.92 -7.55
N LEU A 357 14.12 6.38 -8.61
CA LEU A 357 14.77 5.54 -9.61
C LEU A 357 16.27 5.54 -9.37
N ILE A 358 16.87 4.35 -9.29
CA ILE A 358 18.29 4.20 -9.01
C ILE A 358 18.91 3.21 -10.02
N PRO A 359 19.86 3.65 -10.86
CA PRO A 359 20.60 2.77 -11.74
C PRO A 359 21.21 1.58 -10.97
N GLY A 360 21.25 0.41 -11.59
CA GLY A 360 21.76 -0.81 -10.99
C GLY A 360 20.83 -1.50 -9.98
N LEU A 361 19.89 -0.78 -9.36
CA LEU A 361 19.00 -1.31 -8.31
C LEU A 361 17.55 -1.46 -8.74
N GLY A 362 16.99 -0.48 -9.45
CA GLY A 362 15.58 -0.50 -9.86
C GLY A 362 14.81 0.74 -9.37
N MET A 363 13.57 0.52 -8.94
CA MET A 363 12.65 1.53 -8.49
C MET A 363 12.28 1.32 -7.02
N ILE A 364 12.22 2.40 -6.26
CA ILE A 364 11.77 2.42 -4.87
C ILE A 364 10.49 3.26 -4.79
N ASN A 365 9.48 2.77 -4.07
CA ASN A 365 8.15 3.39 -4.03
C ASN A 365 7.73 3.72 -2.61
N THR A 366 7.02 4.84 -2.42
CA THR A 366 6.62 5.31 -1.09
C THR A 366 5.12 5.49 -0.94
N GLY A 367 4.55 4.99 0.16
CA GLY A 367 3.11 4.96 0.38
C GLY A 367 2.73 5.10 1.84
N LYS A 368 1.47 5.44 2.11
CA LYS A 368 0.91 5.41 3.48
C LYS A 368 0.79 3.98 4.04
N ASN A 369 0.75 3.01 3.14
CA ASN A 369 0.74 1.58 3.41
C ASN A 369 1.33 0.86 2.18
N TRP A 370 1.56 -0.45 2.29
CA TRP A 370 2.11 -1.26 1.21
C TRP A 370 1.30 -1.13 -0.08
N THR A 371 -0.04 -1.24 -0.01
CA THR A 371 -0.93 -1.08 -1.17
C THR A 371 -0.75 0.27 -1.87
N ALA A 372 -0.63 1.36 -1.11
CA ALA A 372 -0.43 2.69 -1.69
C ALA A 372 0.95 2.84 -2.35
N ALA A 373 1.99 2.22 -1.80
CA ALA A 373 3.31 2.18 -2.43
C ALA A 373 3.25 1.38 -3.75
N ASN A 374 2.55 0.24 -3.74
CA ASN A 374 2.32 -0.59 -4.93
C ASN A 374 1.47 0.12 -6.00
N VAL A 375 0.54 1.01 -5.63
CA VAL A 375 -0.17 1.84 -6.62
C VAL A 375 0.81 2.77 -7.35
N SER A 376 1.72 3.43 -6.61
CA SER A 376 2.75 4.28 -7.23
C SER A 376 3.70 3.46 -8.12
N GLU A 377 4.08 2.26 -7.68
CA GLU A 377 4.87 1.29 -8.46
C GLU A 377 4.16 0.91 -9.77
N SER A 378 2.93 0.42 -9.66
CA SER A 378 2.10 -0.01 -10.79
C SER A 378 1.92 1.11 -11.83
N LEU A 379 1.61 2.32 -11.41
CA LEU A 379 1.43 3.46 -12.31
C LEU A 379 2.75 3.88 -12.98
N TYR A 380 3.88 3.73 -12.27
CA TYR A 380 5.17 4.05 -12.88
C TYR A 380 5.65 2.99 -13.87
N HIS A 381 5.29 1.71 -13.70
CA HIS A 381 5.43 0.72 -14.77
C HIS A 381 4.70 1.14 -16.05
N ARG A 382 3.48 1.68 -15.93
CA ARG A 382 2.74 2.22 -17.08
C ARG A 382 3.46 3.41 -17.68
N ALA A 383 4.01 4.30 -16.86
CA ALA A 383 4.83 5.41 -17.35
C ALA A 383 6.05 4.91 -18.16
N ILE A 384 6.75 3.87 -17.70
CA ILE A 384 7.87 3.25 -18.44
C ILE A 384 7.38 2.67 -19.78
N ALA A 385 6.27 1.94 -19.78
CA ALA A 385 5.67 1.38 -20.98
C ALA A 385 5.27 2.49 -21.99
N VAL A 386 4.64 3.56 -21.49
CA VAL A 386 4.26 4.71 -22.30
C VAL A 386 5.49 5.39 -22.89
N MET A 387 6.50 5.69 -22.08
CA MET A 387 7.76 6.30 -22.53
C MET A 387 8.43 5.44 -23.59
N ARG A 388 8.44 4.10 -23.43
CA ARG A 388 8.94 3.17 -24.45
C ARG A 388 8.18 3.32 -25.77
N GLY A 389 6.85 3.27 -25.72
CA GLY A 389 6.03 3.34 -26.92
C GLY A 389 6.12 4.71 -27.61
N SER A 390 6.02 5.81 -26.86
CA SER A 390 6.12 7.17 -27.42
C SER A 390 7.49 7.42 -28.05
N THR A 391 8.59 7.04 -27.39
CA THR A 391 9.95 7.20 -27.95
C THR A 391 10.25 6.25 -29.13
N THR A 392 9.50 5.16 -29.24
CA THR A 392 9.56 4.29 -30.43
C THR A 392 8.93 4.98 -31.65
N LEU A 393 7.90 5.78 -31.42
CA LEU A 393 7.05 6.38 -32.45
C LEU A 393 7.45 7.82 -32.82
N GLY A 394 7.97 8.59 -31.86
CA GLY A 394 8.32 10.00 -31.95
C GLY A 394 9.05 10.44 -30.68
N ASN A 395 8.74 11.64 -30.17
CA ASN A 395 9.21 12.11 -28.86
C ASN A 395 8.11 11.96 -27.81
N PHE A 396 8.47 11.56 -26.59
CA PHE A 396 7.54 11.57 -25.47
C PHE A 396 7.27 13.02 -25.01
N VAL A 397 6.00 13.39 -24.96
CA VAL A 397 5.53 14.68 -24.45
C VAL A 397 4.50 14.47 -23.35
N SER A 398 4.53 15.34 -22.35
CA SER A 398 3.63 15.29 -21.19
C SER A 398 2.82 16.60 -21.09
N LEU A 399 1.93 16.66 -20.10
CA LEU A 399 1.39 17.91 -19.58
C LEU A 399 2.52 18.83 -19.13
N ASN A 400 2.32 20.13 -19.36
CA ASN A 400 3.21 21.14 -18.81
C ASN A 400 3.01 21.29 -17.29
N GLU A 401 3.79 22.17 -16.66
CA GLU A 401 3.75 22.36 -15.20
C GLU A 401 2.38 22.82 -14.68
N GLU A 402 1.78 23.83 -15.32
CA GLU A 402 0.49 24.40 -14.96
C GLU A 402 -0.65 23.38 -15.17
N GLU A 403 -0.62 22.67 -16.31
CA GLU A 403 -1.58 21.61 -16.61
C GLU A 403 -1.49 20.45 -15.61
N SER A 404 -0.27 20.06 -15.22
CA SER A 404 -0.04 19.02 -14.22
C SER A 404 -0.59 19.47 -12.86
N TYR A 405 -0.36 20.73 -12.48
CA TYR A 405 -0.84 21.27 -11.21
C TYR A 405 -2.36 21.29 -11.14
N ALA A 406 -3.00 21.72 -12.23
CA ALA A 406 -4.44 21.80 -12.36
C ALA A 406 -5.15 20.44 -12.26
N ILE A 407 -4.43 19.33 -12.42
CA ILE A 407 -4.92 17.97 -12.17
C ILE A 407 -4.55 17.50 -10.77
N GLU A 408 -3.27 17.62 -10.36
CA GLU A 408 -2.77 17.11 -9.08
C GLU A 408 -3.52 17.73 -7.87
N TYR A 409 -3.87 19.01 -7.98
CA TYR A 409 -4.60 19.76 -6.95
C TYR A 409 -6.08 19.97 -7.27
N TRP A 410 -6.62 19.25 -8.26
CA TRP A 410 -8.02 19.37 -8.63
C TRP A 410 -8.93 18.87 -7.50
N PRO A 411 -9.87 19.69 -6.97
CA PRO A 411 -10.71 19.26 -5.85
C PRO A 411 -11.54 18.00 -6.12
N LEU A 412 -11.86 17.71 -7.39
CA LEU A 412 -12.58 16.51 -7.78
C LEU A 412 -11.73 15.24 -7.71
N GLU A 413 -10.44 15.33 -8.03
CA GLU A 413 -9.48 14.23 -7.85
C GLU A 413 -9.15 14.02 -6.36
N LEU A 414 -8.87 15.12 -5.65
CA LEU A 414 -8.61 15.08 -4.21
C LEU A 414 -9.81 14.55 -3.41
N TYR A 415 -11.04 14.76 -3.90
CA TYR A 415 -12.24 14.16 -3.31
C TYR A 415 -12.18 12.63 -3.32
N LYS A 416 -11.63 11.99 -4.37
CA LYS A 416 -11.49 10.52 -4.41
C LYS A 416 -10.64 10.02 -3.24
N LEU A 417 -9.57 10.75 -2.91
CA LEU A 417 -8.69 10.42 -1.79
C LEU A 417 -9.36 10.64 -0.42
N SER A 418 -10.28 11.61 -0.31
CA SER A 418 -10.99 11.91 0.95
C SER A 418 -12.09 10.90 1.29
N LEU A 419 -12.48 10.05 0.34
CA LEU A 419 -13.40 8.92 0.59
C LEU A 419 -12.76 7.80 1.42
N ALA A 420 -11.43 7.77 1.52
CA ALA A 420 -10.74 6.81 2.37
C ALA A 420 -11.07 7.07 3.86
N PRO A 421 -11.23 6.02 4.68
CA PRO A 421 -11.37 6.18 6.13
C PRO A 421 -10.20 6.98 6.72
N PRO A 422 -10.44 7.71 7.83
CA PRO A 422 -9.37 8.41 8.54
C PRO A 422 -8.29 7.41 9.01
N GLU A 423 -7.06 7.90 9.10
CA GLU A 423 -5.93 7.10 9.59
C GLU A 423 -6.17 6.69 11.05
N ALA A 424 -5.99 5.40 11.35
CA ALA A 424 -6.02 4.84 12.69
C ALA A 424 -4.65 4.96 13.39
N ASP A 425 -4.61 4.69 14.70
CA ASP A 425 -3.47 4.95 15.61
C ASP A 425 -2.11 4.39 15.12
N PHE A 426 -2.10 3.24 14.45
CA PHE A 426 -0.90 2.58 13.95
C PHE A 426 -0.74 2.64 12.43
N SER A 427 -1.53 3.48 11.75
CA SER A 427 -1.34 3.72 10.32
C SER A 427 0.11 4.13 10.05
N ARG A 428 0.69 3.57 8.97
CA ARG A 428 2.09 3.79 8.54
C ARG A 428 3.16 3.24 9.49
N GLN A 429 2.78 2.54 10.56
CA GLN A 429 3.73 1.88 11.44
C GLN A 429 3.98 0.44 10.98
N ILE A 430 5.19 -0.04 11.24
CA ILE A 430 5.61 -1.42 11.00
C ILE A 430 5.98 -2.03 12.35
N ALA A 431 5.25 -3.07 12.75
CA ALA A 431 5.47 -3.78 14.01
C ALA A 431 6.09 -5.15 13.77
N PHE A 432 7.17 -5.45 14.46
CA PHE A 432 7.85 -6.73 14.45
C PHE A 432 7.57 -7.45 15.78
N VAL A 433 6.87 -8.59 15.71
CA VAL A 433 6.40 -9.31 16.89
C VAL A 433 7.10 -10.66 16.96
N THR A 434 7.93 -10.84 17.98
CA THR A 434 8.60 -12.12 18.25
C THR A 434 7.69 -13.07 19.01
N GLY A 435 7.80 -14.37 18.74
CA GLY A 435 6.80 -15.33 19.22
C GLY A 435 5.40 -14.97 18.69
N GLY A 436 5.35 -14.40 17.48
CA GLY A 436 4.15 -13.79 16.90
C GLY A 436 3.03 -14.78 16.60
N ALA A 437 3.33 -16.07 16.50
CA ALA A 437 2.33 -17.13 16.35
C ALA A 437 1.85 -17.69 17.71
N GLY A 438 2.44 -17.24 18.82
CA GLY A 438 2.05 -17.61 20.18
C GLY A 438 0.76 -16.92 20.66
N GLY A 439 0.30 -17.25 21.87
CA GLY A 439 -0.97 -16.77 22.41
C GLY A 439 -1.05 -15.24 22.55
N ILE A 440 -0.08 -14.62 23.22
CA ILE A 440 -0.02 -13.15 23.34
C ILE A 440 0.37 -12.52 21.99
N GLY A 441 1.39 -13.06 21.34
CA GLY A 441 1.93 -12.54 20.08
C GLY A 441 0.86 -12.42 18.98
N SER A 442 0.09 -13.47 18.74
CA SER A 442 -0.92 -13.49 17.66
C SER A 442 -2.05 -12.48 17.90
N VAL A 443 -2.52 -12.37 19.14
CA VAL A 443 -3.53 -11.38 19.53
C VAL A 443 -2.97 -9.96 19.44
N THR A 444 -1.69 -9.74 19.79
CA THR A 444 -1.00 -8.46 19.58
C THR A 444 -0.89 -8.11 18.09
N CYS A 445 -0.50 -9.05 17.22
CA CYS A 445 -0.47 -8.84 15.77
C CYS A 445 -1.84 -8.36 15.26
N ILE A 446 -2.91 -9.09 15.60
CA ILE A 446 -4.29 -8.76 15.21
C ILE A 446 -4.70 -7.38 15.77
N ARG A 447 -4.33 -7.07 17.01
CA ARG A 447 -4.66 -5.81 17.65
C ARG A 447 -4.01 -4.62 16.96
N LEU A 448 -2.76 -4.73 16.53
CA LEU A 448 -2.02 -3.66 15.84
C LEU A 448 -2.51 -3.45 14.40
N VAL A 449 -2.79 -4.53 13.65
CA VAL A 449 -3.28 -4.41 12.25
C VAL A 449 -4.69 -3.83 12.16
N ARG A 450 -5.55 -4.08 13.17
CA ARG A 450 -6.89 -3.45 13.26
C ARG A 450 -6.81 -1.92 13.27
N ASP A 451 -5.72 -1.38 13.78
CA ASP A 451 -5.46 0.05 13.87
C ASP A 451 -4.44 0.53 12.81
N GLY A 452 -4.21 -0.26 11.75
CA GLY A 452 -3.50 0.15 10.54
C GLY A 452 -2.01 -0.20 10.45
N ALA A 453 -1.45 -0.92 11.42
CA ALA A 453 -0.05 -1.37 11.37
C ALA A 453 0.20 -2.37 10.23
N HIS A 454 1.41 -2.42 9.71
CA HIS A 454 1.94 -3.62 9.05
C HIS A 454 2.65 -4.48 10.09
N VAL A 455 2.57 -5.80 9.98
CA VAL A 455 3.12 -6.70 11.01
C VAL A 455 4.03 -7.77 10.43
N VAL A 456 5.24 -7.88 10.99
CA VAL A 456 6.12 -9.01 10.79
C VAL A 456 5.88 -10.01 11.92
N VAL A 457 5.30 -11.16 11.57
CA VAL A 457 5.03 -12.27 12.47
C VAL A 457 6.29 -13.15 12.52
N ALA A 458 7.17 -12.88 13.48
CA ALA A 458 8.44 -13.59 13.61
C ALA A 458 8.34 -14.70 14.67
N ASP A 459 8.56 -15.94 14.26
CA ASP A 459 8.39 -17.10 15.13
C ASP A 459 9.30 -18.27 14.69
N ILE A 460 9.68 -19.15 15.62
CA ILE A 460 10.35 -20.40 15.28
C ILE A 460 9.38 -21.36 14.55
N ASN A 461 8.08 -21.25 14.86
CA ASN A 461 6.99 -21.94 14.19
C ASN A 461 6.54 -21.17 12.93
N LEU A 462 7.26 -21.38 11.82
CA LEU A 462 6.95 -20.73 10.54
C LEU A 462 5.52 -21.01 10.05
N GLU A 463 5.02 -22.24 10.20
CA GLU A 463 3.69 -22.63 9.73
C GLU A 463 2.60 -21.79 10.41
N GLY A 464 2.62 -21.70 11.75
CA GLY A 464 1.67 -20.87 12.48
C GLY A 464 1.81 -19.38 12.18
N ALA A 465 3.02 -18.90 11.89
CA ALA A 465 3.23 -17.51 11.46
C ALA A 465 2.61 -17.27 10.07
N GLN A 466 2.75 -18.22 9.14
CA GLN A 466 2.18 -18.14 7.79
C GLN A 466 0.65 -18.19 7.79
N GLU A 467 0.05 -19.06 8.62
CA GLU A 467 -1.40 -19.11 8.81
C GLU A 467 -1.95 -17.76 9.29
N LEU A 468 -1.33 -17.19 10.33
CA LEU A 468 -1.76 -15.90 10.88
C LEU A 468 -1.56 -14.76 9.87
N ALA A 469 -0.41 -14.70 9.18
CA ALA A 469 -0.16 -13.68 8.16
C ALA A 469 -1.17 -13.76 7.02
N SER A 470 -1.54 -14.98 6.60
CA SER A 470 -2.57 -15.20 5.56
C SER A 470 -3.95 -14.72 6.02
N GLU A 471 -4.36 -15.06 7.24
CA GLU A 471 -5.62 -14.57 7.83
C GLU A 471 -5.66 -13.04 7.89
N ILE A 472 -4.55 -12.42 8.32
CA ILE A 472 -4.42 -10.96 8.37
C ILE A 472 -4.54 -10.36 6.97
N ASN A 473 -3.85 -10.92 5.98
CA ASN A 473 -3.85 -10.39 4.62
C ASN A 473 -5.22 -10.51 3.94
N GLU A 474 -5.93 -11.62 4.16
CA GLU A 474 -7.30 -11.79 3.65
C GLU A 474 -8.27 -10.73 4.22
N ARG A 475 -8.11 -10.37 5.50
CA ARG A 475 -9.03 -9.48 6.21
C ARG A 475 -8.69 -8.00 6.11
N PHE A 476 -7.40 -7.66 6.08
CA PHE A 476 -6.90 -6.28 6.25
C PHE A 476 -6.07 -5.78 5.04
N GLY A 477 -6.05 -6.57 3.97
CA GLY A 477 -5.42 -6.25 2.69
C GLY A 477 -4.07 -6.95 2.50
N GLU A 478 -3.71 -7.10 1.24
CA GLU A 478 -2.47 -7.72 0.80
C GLU A 478 -1.23 -7.11 1.48
N ASN A 479 -0.27 -7.97 1.83
CA ASN A 479 0.99 -7.61 2.49
C ASN A 479 0.80 -6.74 3.75
N ARG A 480 -0.35 -6.82 4.42
CA ARG A 480 -0.53 -6.26 5.76
C ARG A 480 0.34 -6.98 6.78
N ALA A 481 0.60 -8.26 6.57
CA ALA A 481 1.54 -9.04 7.37
C ALA A 481 2.40 -9.98 6.52
N ILE A 482 3.62 -10.24 7.00
CA ILE A 482 4.51 -11.29 6.51
C ILE A 482 4.90 -12.23 7.66
N ALA A 483 5.17 -13.48 7.32
CA ALA A 483 5.64 -14.50 8.26
C ALA A 483 7.14 -14.73 8.08
N VAL A 484 7.87 -14.75 9.19
CA VAL A 484 9.34 -14.91 9.18
C VAL A 484 9.74 -15.99 10.17
N LYS A 485 10.51 -16.97 9.70
CA LYS A 485 11.12 -17.97 10.60
C LYS A 485 12.29 -17.30 11.32
N MET A 486 12.27 -17.33 12.65
CA MET A 486 13.36 -16.75 13.44
C MET A 486 13.48 -17.43 14.80
N ASP A 487 14.62 -18.05 15.07
CA ASP A 487 15.07 -18.35 16.43
C ASP A 487 15.74 -17.11 17.04
N VAL A 488 15.12 -16.55 18.08
CA VAL A 488 15.63 -15.36 18.78
C VAL A 488 17.02 -15.57 19.39
N THR A 489 17.45 -16.82 19.61
CA THR A 489 18.79 -17.12 20.15
C THR A 489 19.89 -17.11 19.09
N SER A 490 19.53 -17.07 17.80
CA SER A 490 20.46 -17.02 16.68
C SER A 490 20.62 -15.58 16.17
N GLU A 491 21.82 -15.02 16.36
CA GLU A 491 22.15 -13.66 15.90
C GLU A 491 21.99 -13.50 14.38
N ALA A 492 22.33 -14.54 13.60
CA ALA A 492 22.18 -14.54 12.16
C ALA A 492 20.70 -14.53 11.74
N GLU A 493 19.87 -15.39 12.34
CA GLU A 493 18.44 -15.42 12.02
C GLU A 493 17.72 -14.13 12.42
N VAL A 494 18.12 -13.50 13.53
CA VAL A 494 17.59 -12.19 13.93
C VAL A 494 17.93 -11.12 12.89
N ALA A 495 19.19 -11.07 12.42
CA ALA A 495 19.60 -10.11 11.40
C ALA A 495 18.85 -10.33 10.07
N GLU A 496 18.73 -11.58 9.62
CA GLU A 496 17.98 -11.95 8.42
C GLU A 496 16.49 -11.59 8.53
N ALA A 497 15.87 -11.83 9.69
CA ALA A 497 14.47 -11.51 9.90
C ALA A 497 14.19 -10.00 9.85
N ILE A 498 15.07 -9.19 10.45
CA ILE A 498 14.99 -7.73 10.36
C ILE A 498 15.21 -7.27 8.92
N GLN A 499 16.15 -7.87 8.19
CA GLN A 499 16.36 -7.59 6.76
C GLN A 499 15.10 -7.88 5.93
N GLN A 500 14.34 -8.94 6.23
CA GLN A 500 13.06 -9.19 5.55
C GLN A 500 12.03 -8.08 5.80
N SER A 501 11.99 -7.50 7.01
CA SER A 501 11.17 -6.31 7.28
C SER A 501 11.61 -5.10 6.44
N ILE A 502 12.92 -4.88 6.32
CA ILE A 502 13.48 -3.80 5.50
C ILE A 502 13.10 -3.98 4.04
N LEU A 503 13.31 -5.17 3.46
CA LEU A 503 13.03 -5.44 2.05
C LEU A 503 11.54 -5.39 1.73
N THR A 504 10.66 -5.65 2.70
CA THR A 504 9.20 -5.65 2.48
C THR A 504 8.56 -4.27 2.71
N TYR A 505 8.99 -3.56 3.75
CA TYR A 505 8.31 -2.34 4.23
C TYR A 505 9.21 -1.11 4.36
N GLY A 506 10.52 -1.28 4.10
CA GLY A 506 11.52 -0.23 4.21
C GLY A 506 12.14 -0.08 5.61
N GLY A 507 11.67 -0.84 6.60
CA GLY A 507 12.25 -0.81 7.94
C GLY A 507 11.29 -1.30 9.02
N LEU A 508 11.32 -0.70 10.22
CA LEU A 508 10.43 -1.02 11.35
C LEU A 508 10.25 0.15 12.31
N ASP A 509 9.16 0.17 13.09
CA ASP A 509 8.88 1.22 14.08
C ASP A 509 8.64 0.67 15.48
N ILE A 510 8.05 -0.52 15.57
CA ILE A 510 7.61 -1.13 16.82
C ILE A 510 8.25 -2.51 16.93
N ILE A 511 8.89 -2.81 18.05
CA ILE A 511 9.25 -4.17 18.44
C ILE A 511 8.33 -4.59 19.57
N VAL A 512 7.71 -5.76 19.44
CA VAL A 512 7.11 -6.47 20.57
C VAL A 512 7.98 -7.69 20.84
N ASN A 513 8.80 -7.57 21.88
CA ASN A 513 9.72 -8.62 22.31
C ASN A 513 8.93 -9.54 23.26
N ASN A 514 8.47 -10.67 22.76
CA ASN A 514 7.45 -11.51 23.38
C ASN A 514 7.80 -13.02 23.34
N ALA A 515 8.76 -13.44 22.52
CA ALA A 515 9.20 -14.83 22.51
C ALA A 515 9.60 -15.28 23.93
N GLY A 516 9.10 -16.44 24.36
CA GLY A 516 9.41 -16.89 25.72
C GLY A 516 8.91 -18.28 26.04
N LEU A 517 9.45 -18.80 27.13
CA LEU A 517 9.13 -20.09 27.73
C LEU A 517 9.02 -19.91 29.25
N ALA A 518 8.39 -20.87 29.92
CA ALA A 518 8.39 -20.95 31.38
C ALA A 518 9.01 -22.27 31.83
N SER A 519 9.61 -22.28 33.02
CA SER A 519 10.19 -23.48 33.63
C SER A 519 10.06 -23.45 35.15
N SER A 520 9.81 -24.60 35.77
CA SER A 520 9.75 -24.75 37.23
C SER A 520 10.71 -25.85 37.68
N SER A 521 11.48 -25.57 38.71
CA SER A 521 12.27 -26.59 39.40
C SER A 521 12.59 -26.11 40.81
N PRO A 522 12.68 -27.01 41.81
CA PRO A 522 13.40 -26.73 43.05
C PRO A 522 14.78 -26.13 42.75
N PHE A 523 15.27 -25.26 43.64
CA PHE A 523 16.49 -24.51 43.36
C PHE A 523 17.70 -25.44 43.15
N GLU A 524 17.83 -26.42 44.02
CA GLU A 524 18.86 -27.46 44.04
C GLU A 524 18.75 -28.47 42.88
N GLU A 525 17.60 -28.54 42.21
CA GLU A 525 17.34 -29.41 41.05
C GLU A 525 17.39 -28.66 39.71
N THR A 526 17.60 -27.34 39.73
CA THR A 526 17.70 -26.54 38.51
C THR A 526 18.99 -26.88 37.78
N THR A 527 18.89 -27.57 36.66
CA THR A 527 20.05 -27.96 35.84
C THR A 527 20.66 -26.77 35.11
N MET A 528 21.93 -26.87 34.76
CA MET A 528 22.58 -25.85 33.92
C MET A 528 21.96 -25.72 32.53
N ASP A 529 21.43 -26.81 31.97
CA ASP A 529 20.74 -26.77 30.68
C ASP A 529 19.46 -25.95 30.77
N SER A 530 18.65 -26.17 31.81
CA SER A 530 17.44 -25.38 32.07
C SER A 530 17.78 -23.91 32.34
N TRP A 531 18.82 -23.65 33.14
CA TRP A 531 19.32 -22.30 33.39
C TRP A 531 19.72 -21.60 32.09
N ASN A 532 20.60 -22.22 31.30
CA ASN A 532 21.10 -21.66 30.05
C ASN A 532 19.98 -21.44 29.04
N LEU A 533 19.01 -22.36 28.95
CA LEU A 533 17.85 -22.19 28.09
C LEU A 533 17.03 -20.94 28.46
N ASN A 534 16.75 -20.72 29.74
CA ASN A 534 16.03 -19.51 30.19
C ASN A 534 16.82 -18.24 29.87
N ILE A 535 18.13 -18.23 30.15
CA ILE A 535 18.98 -17.05 29.86
C ILE A 535 19.07 -16.79 28.35
N ASN A 536 19.29 -17.83 27.54
CA ASN A 536 19.45 -17.69 26.09
C ASN A 536 18.17 -17.14 25.44
N VAL A 537 16.99 -17.66 25.80
CA VAL A 537 15.73 -17.22 25.18
C VAL A 537 15.27 -15.88 25.76
N LEU A 538 15.22 -15.75 27.09
CA LEU A 538 14.54 -14.62 27.76
C LEU A 538 15.44 -13.40 27.99
N VAL A 539 16.77 -13.55 27.85
CA VAL A 539 17.72 -12.44 28.03
C VAL A 539 18.50 -12.21 26.76
N THR A 540 19.28 -13.20 26.31
CA THR A 540 20.13 -13.06 25.11
C THR A 540 19.28 -12.80 23.88
N GLY A 541 18.19 -13.55 23.67
CA GLY A 541 17.32 -13.34 22.51
C GLY A 541 16.66 -11.97 22.50
N TYR A 542 16.22 -11.49 23.66
CA TYR A 542 15.67 -10.13 23.79
C TYR A 542 16.71 -9.06 23.45
N PHE A 543 17.95 -9.25 23.92
CA PHE A 543 19.07 -8.38 23.60
C PHE A 543 19.37 -8.34 22.10
N LEU A 544 19.48 -9.49 21.44
CA LEU A 544 19.80 -9.58 20.01
C LEU A 544 18.75 -8.82 19.17
N VAL A 545 17.47 -9.10 19.40
CA VAL A 545 16.36 -8.46 18.68
C VAL A 545 16.35 -6.95 18.95
N ALA A 546 16.46 -6.53 20.21
CA ALA A 546 16.46 -5.12 20.56
C ALA A 546 17.67 -4.38 19.98
N ARG A 547 18.86 -4.99 19.97
CA ARG A 547 20.09 -4.39 19.45
C ARG A 547 19.99 -4.16 17.94
N GLU A 548 19.55 -5.15 17.17
CA GLU A 548 19.41 -4.98 15.71
C GLU A 548 18.32 -3.95 15.36
N ALA A 549 17.18 -4.00 16.05
CA ALA A 549 16.14 -2.98 15.89
C ALA A 549 16.63 -1.58 16.25
N PHE A 550 17.43 -1.43 17.31
CA PHE A 550 17.98 -0.14 17.74
C PHE A 550 18.91 0.46 16.69
N LYS A 551 19.78 -0.35 16.07
CA LYS A 551 20.66 0.09 14.96
C LYS A 551 19.81 0.62 13.79
N LEU A 552 18.79 -0.14 13.39
CA LEU A 552 17.90 0.23 12.30
C LEU A 552 17.08 1.50 12.61
N MET A 553 16.50 1.61 13.81
CA MET A 553 15.76 2.81 14.24
C MET A 553 16.65 4.06 14.22
N LYS A 554 17.93 3.94 14.58
CA LYS A 554 18.89 5.05 14.46
C LYS A 554 19.17 5.44 13.02
N GLU A 555 19.28 4.47 12.12
CA GLU A 555 19.53 4.72 10.70
C GLU A 555 18.33 5.41 10.02
N GLN A 556 17.11 4.96 10.34
CA GLN A 556 15.89 5.62 9.86
C GLN A 556 15.73 7.03 10.44
N ALA A 557 16.26 7.29 11.64
CA ALA A 557 16.22 8.59 12.32
C ALA A 557 14.80 9.18 12.53
N ILE A 558 13.78 8.33 12.70
CA ILE A 558 12.38 8.72 12.94
C ILE A 558 11.84 8.21 14.29
N GLY A 559 12.74 7.89 15.22
CA GLY A 559 12.42 7.30 16.52
C GLY A 559 11.98 5.84 16.43
N GLY A 560 11.37 5.34 17.51
CA GLY A 560 10.86 3.98 17.54
C GLY A 560 10.32 3.57 18.90
N ASN A 561 9.75 2.38 18.97
CA ASN A 561 9.14 1.85 20.18
C ASN A 561 9.48 0.38 20.37
N MET A 562 9.85 0.00 21.58
CA MET A 562 10.04 -1.38 21.96
C MET A 562 9.21 -1.69 23.21
N VAL A 563 8.40 -2.73 23.14
CA VAL A 563 7.63 -3.25 24.26
C VAL A 563 8.16 -4.63 24.61
N PHE A 564 8.73 -4.77 25.79
CA PHE A 564 9.23 -6.03 26.33
C PHE A 564 8.11 -6.71 27.14
N VAL A 565 7.71 -7.91 26.72
CA VAL A 565 6.75 -8.73 27.46
C VAL A 565 7.50 -9.55 28.50
N GLY A 566 7.63 -8.97 29.68
CA GLY A 566 8.27 -9.57 30.84
C GLY A 566 7.34 -10.55 31.55
N SER A 567 7.32 -10.48 32.88
CA SER A 567 6.37 -11.23 33.70
C SER A 567 6.23 -10.54 35.04
N LYS A 568 5.15 -10.80 35.76
CA LYS A 568 5.10 -10.54 37.21
C LYS A 568 6.34 -11.07 37.94
N ASN A 569 6.92 -12.20 37.51
CA ASN A 569 8.13 -12.77 38.12
C ASN A 569 9.40 -11.90 37.93
N SER A 570 9.36 -10.86 37.10
CA SER A 570 10.44 -9.86 37.01
C SER A 570 10.65 -9.09 38.30
N ILE A 571 9.60 -8.95 39.11
CA ILE A 571 9.59 -8.17 40.36
C ILE A 571 9.05 -8.96 41.56
N TYR A 572 8.50 -10.15 41.32
CA TYR A 572 8.03 -11.07 42.33
C TYR A 572 8.89 -12.33 42.38
N ALA A 573 9.36 -12.70 43.57
CA ALA A 573 10.11 -13.94 43.77
C ALA A 573 9.17 -15.16 43.71
N GLY A 574 9.10 -15.81 42.55
CA GLY A 574 8.33 -17.04 42.34
C GLY A 574 8.99 -18.26 42.98
N LYS A 575 8.23 -19.00 43.81
CA LYS A 575 8.68 -20.30 44.33
C LYS A 575 8.94 -21.28 43.18
N ASN A 576 10.05 -22.04 43.27
CA ASN A 576 10.51 -23.03 42.30
C ASN A 576 10.69 -22.46 40.87
N ALA A 577 11.06 -21.18 40.76
CA ALA A 577 11.18 -20.49 39.48
C ALA A 577 12.46 -19.63 39.43
N ALA A 578 13.56 -20.11 40.02
CA ALA A 578 14.79 -19.33 40.14
C ALA A 578 15.34 -18.90 38.78
N ALA A 579 15.58 -19.85 37.86
CA ALA A 579 16.07 -19.55 36.51
C ALA A 579 15.14 -18.58 35.76
N TYR A 580 13.85 -18.88 35.74
CA TYR A 580 12.84 -18.05 35.05
C TYR A 580 12.71 -16.64 35.65
N SER A 581 12.62 -16.51 36.99
CA SER A 581 12.46 -15.22 37.66
C SER A 581 13.73 -14.37 37.52
N THR A 582 14.92 -14.97 37.62
CA THR A 582 16.18 -14.26 37.37
C THR A 582 16.26 -13.76 35.92
N ALA A 583 15.92 -14.61 34.94
CA ALA A 583 15.91 -14.21 33.54
C ALA A 583 14.91 -13.07 33.27
N LYS A 584 13.67 -13.19 33.78
CA LYS A 584 12.63 -12.15 33.64
C LYS A 584 12.99 -10.84 34.36
N ALA A 585 13.71 -10.89 35.47
CA ALA A 585 14.21 -9.69 36.14
C ALA A 585 15.32 -9.01 35.30
N ALA A 586 16.25 -9.80 34.76
CA ALA A 586 17.30 -9.31 33.87
C ALA A 586 16.73 -8.70 32.58
N GLU A 587 15.73 -9.34 31.97
CA GLU A 587 15.03 -8.87 30.77
C GLU A 587 14.42 -7.47 30.96
N VAL A 588 13.72 -7.26 32.07
CA VAL A 588 13.09 -5.96 32.36
C VAL A 588 14.12 -4.90 32.74
N HIS A 589 15.22 -5.29 33.39
CA HIS A 589 16.33 -4.37 33.62
C HIS A 589 17.00 -3.96 32.29
N LEU A 590 17.22 -4.91 31.38
CA LEU A 590 17.70 -4.64 30.03
C LEU A 590 16.78 -3.65 29.28
N ALA A 591 15.45 -3.80 29.37
CA ALA A 591 14.52 -2.84 28.78
C ALA A 591 14.78 -1.40 29.26
N ARG A 592 15.07 -1.22 30.56
CA ARG A 592 15.38 0.10 31.15
C ARG A 592 16.75 0.64 30.71
N THR A 593 17.75 -0.20 30.51
CA THR A 593 19.05 0.25 29.99
C THR A 593 18.92 0.68 28.53
N VAL A 594 18.20 -0.08 27.70
CA VAL A 594 17.93 0.32 26.30
C VAL A 594 17.10 1.60 26.25
N ALA A 595 16.13 1.79 27.16
CA ALA A 595 15.38 3.04 27.28
C ALA A 595 16.29 4.26 27.54
N ALA A 596 17.27 4.11 28.43
CA ALA A 596 18.22 5.17 28.76
C ALA A 596 19.09 5.55 27.55
N ASP A 597 19.59 4.56 26.81
CA ASP A 597 20.42 4.78 25.63
C ASP A 597 19.62 5.33 24.43
N GLY A 598 18.35 4.92 24.31
CA GLY A 598 17.45 5.24 23.20
C GLY A 598 16.81 6.63 23.24
N GLY A 599 16.71 7.24 24.42
CA GLY A 599 15.97 8.49 24.62
C GLY A 599 16.41 9.63 23.71
N GLN A 600 17.72 9.78 23.46
CA GLN A 600 18.28 10.82 22.58
C GLN A 600 17.89 10.64 21.10
N TYR A 601 17.50 9.42 20.70
CA TYR A 601 17.10 9.06 19.34
C TYR A 601 15.57 9.00 19.19
N GLY A 602 14.81 9.35 20.24
CA GLY A 602 13.36 9.19 20.24
C GLY A 602 12.90 7.72 20.28
N ILE A 603 13.78 6.80 20.69
CA ILE A 603 13.46 5.38 20.86
C ILE A 603 12.94 5.17 22.29
N ARG A 604 11.68 4.76 22.41
CA ARG A 604 11.05 4.46 23.70
C ARG A 604 11.09 2.96 23.96
N VAL A 605 11.39 2.56 25.19
CA VAL A 605 11.37 1.16 25.59
C VAL A 605 10.60 1.01 26.90
N ASN A 606 9.56 0.19 26.91
CA ASN A 606 8.73 -0.07 28.09
C ASN A 606 8.48 -1.57 28.24
N SER A 607 8.00 -1.98 29.42
CA SER A 607 7.69 -3.37 29.71
C SER A 607 6.24 -3.56 30.13
N VAL A 608 5.62 -4.64 29.65
CA VAL A 608 4.35 -5.17 30.17
C VAL A 608 4.68 -6.42 30.98
N LEU A 609 4.10 -6.54 32.17
CA LEU A 609 4.33 -7.65 33.11
C LEU A 609 3.02 -8.44 33.31
N PRO A 610 2.77 -9.47 32.47
CA PRO A 610 1.61 -10.35 32.62
C PRO A 610 1.69 -11.25 33.86
N ASP A 611 0.53 -11.68 34.34
CA ASP A 611 0.38 -12.86 35.20
C ASP A 611 -0.52 -13.92 34.54
N ALA A 612 -0.22 -15.19 34.79
CA ALA A 612 -1.06 -16.36 34.53
C ALA A 612 -1.99 -16.31 33.29
N VAL A 613 -1.44 -15.99 32.12
CA VAL A 613 -2.19 -16.01 30.84
C VAL A 613 -2.33 -17.46 30.36
N ILE A 614 -3.36 -18.15 30.85
CA ILE A 614 -3.57 -19.59 30.62
C ILE A 614 -4.21 -19.87 29.26
N ARG A 615 -5.26 -19.12 28.88
CA ARG A 615 -6.01 -19.37 27.65
C ARG A 615 -5.21 -19.00 26.40
N GLY A 616 -5.14 -19.93 25.45
CA GLY A 616 -4.48 -19.72 24.14
C GLY A 616 -2.95 -19.70 24.20
N SER A 617 -2.35 -19.98 25.35
CA SER A 617 -0.90 -19.99 25.51
C SER A 617 -0.36 -21.43 25.47
N LYS A 618 0.42 -21.72 24.43
CA LYS A 618 1.10 -23.03 24.26
C LYS A 618 2.01 -23.41 25.44
N ILE A 619 2.42 -22.43 26.26
CA ILE A 619 3.22 -22.66 27.48
C ILE A 619 2.41 -23.50 28.49
N TRP A 620 1.09 -23.35 28.55
CA TRP A 620 0.22 -24.11 29.47
C TRP A 620 -0.31 -25.43 28.91
N ASP A 621 -0.05 -25.72 27.63
CA ASP A 621 -0.32 -27.02 27.01
C ASP A 621 0.87 -28.00 27.20
N SER A 622 1.93 -27.54 27.88
CA SER A 622 3.12 -28.33 28.24
C SER A 622 3.09 -28.80 29.69
N SER A 623 4.09 -29.59 30.12
CA SER A 623 4.22 -30.12 31.50
C SER A 623 4.18 -29.05 32.60
N TRP A 624 4.35 -27.78 32.22
CA TRP A 624 4.24 -26.62 33.09
C TRP A 624 2.90 -26.54 33.84
N LYS A 625 1.75 -26.86 33.22
CA LYS A 625 0.44 -26.79 33.91
C LYS A 625 0.37 -27.80 35.05
N GLU A 626 0.82 -29.03 34.81
CA GLU A 626 0.86 -30.09 35.81
C GLU A 626 1.90 -29.82 36.90
N GLU A 627 3.13 -29.43 36.52
CA GLU A 627 4.21 -29.08 37.46
C GLU A 627 3.80 -27.94 38.40
N ARG A 628 3.09 -26.95 37.86
CA ARG A 628 2.66 -25.80 38.65
C ARG A 628 1.50 -26.12 39.57
N ALA A 629 0.51 -26.88 39.10
CA ALA A 629 -0.55 -27.39 39.95
C ALA A 629 -0.01 -28.22 41.11
N ALA A 630 0.98 -29.09 40.85
CA ALA A 630 1.69 -29.86 41.86
C ALA A 630 2.43 -28.96 42.87
N SER A 631 3.09 -27.88 42.41
CA SER A 631 3.79 -26.92 43.29
C SER A 631 2.85 -26.20 44.28
N TYR A 632 1.57 -26.08 43.92
CA TYR A 632 0.51 -25.49 44.76
C TYR A 632 -0.33 -26.54 45.51
N GLY A 633 -0.12 -27.84 45.25
CA GLY A 633 -0.89 -28.92 45.86
C GLY A 633 -2.35 -28.99 45.39
N ILE A 634 -2.63 -28.62 44.14
CA ILE A 634 -3.98 -28.62 43.53
C ILE A 634 -4.02 -29.46 42.25
N GLY A 635 -5.22 -29.77 41.75
CA GLY A 635 -5.41 -30.38 40.44
C GLY A 635 -5.16 -29.40 39.29
N ALA A 636 -4.76 -29.91 38.12
CA ALA A 636 -4.49 -29.08 36.93
C ALA A 636 -5.73 -28.30 36.46
N ASP A 637 -6.93 -28.86 36.63
CA ASP A 637 -8.20 -28.21 36.26
C ASP A 637 -8.61 -27.10 37.24
N ASP A 638 -8.12 -27.13 38.48
CA ASP A 638 -8.36 -26.08 39.48
C ASP A 638 -7.42 -24.88 39.32
N LEU A 639 -6.41 -25.00 38.45
CA LEU A 639 -5.32 -24.03 38.33
C LEU A 639 -5.82 -22.66 37.87
N GLU A 640 -6.73 -22.61 36.89
CA GLU A 640 -7.31 -21.35 36.40
C GLU A 640 -8.06 -20.61 37.53
N GLU A 641 -8.92 -21.33 38.27
CA GLU A 641 -9.66 -20.75 39.40
C GLU A 641 -8.75 -20.34 40.56
N HIS A 642 -7.67 -21.11 40.81
CA HIS A 642 -6.65 -20.74 41.80
C HIS A 642 -5.94 -19.43 41.44
N TYR A 643 -5.50 -19.30 40.19
CA TYR A 643 -4.87 -18.06 39.71
C TYR A 643 -5.84 -16.88 39.74
N ARG A 644 -7.09 -17.09 39.35
CA ARG A 644 -8.15 -16.07 39.41
C ARG A 644 -8.31 -15.50 40.81
N LYS A 645 -8.46 -16.37 41.82
CA LYS A 645 -8.65 -15.99 43.24
C LYS A 645 -7.43 -15.31 43.88
N ARG A 646 -6.24 -15.45 43.27
CA ARG A 646 -5.02 -14.81 43.75
C ARG A 646 -4.95 -13.32 43.38
N THR A 647 -5.69 -12.91 42.35
CA THR A 647 -5.76 -11.52 41.92
C THR A 647 -6.72 -10.72 42.81
N ILE A 648 -6.43 -9.44 43.08
CA ILE A 648 -7.34 -8.57 43.87
C ILE A 648 -8.69 -8.41 43.16
N LEU A 649 -8.67 -8.32 41.83
CA LEU A 649 -9.88 -8.13 41.03
C LEU A 649 -10.67 -9.43 40.84
N ASN A 650 -10.12 -10.59 41.23
CA ASN A 650 -10.72 -11.92 41.02
C ASN A 650 -11.06 -12.20 39.54
N VAL A 651 -10.19 -11.77 38.62
CA VAL A 651 -10.36 -11.94 37.17
C VAL A 651 -9.28 -12.83 36.57
N ASN A 652 -9.59 -13.40 35.42
CA ASN A 652 -8.60 -14.05 34.56
C ASN A 652 -7.86 -12.98 33.76
N ILE A 653 -6.59 -13.24 33.46
CA ILE A 653 -5.80 -12.41 32.56
C ILE A 653 -5.75 -13.11 31.21
N LEU A 654 -6.16 -12.41 30.16
CA LEU A 654 -6.27 -12.92 28.81
C LEU A 654 -5.19 -12.30 27.90
N PRO A 655 -4.82 -12.97 26.80
CA PRO A 655 -3.92 -12.39 25.79
C PRO A 655 -4.36 -11.00 25.30
N GLN A 656 -5.67 -10.78 25.19
CA GLN A 656 -6.26 -9.50 24.79
C GLN A 656 -5.91 -8.37 25.77
N ASP A 657 -5.91 -8.64 27.08
CA ASP A 657 -5.58 -7.63 28.10
C ASP A 657 -4.11 -7.19 27.97
N ILE A 658 -3.23 -8.15 27.65
CA ILE A 658 -1.81 -7.88 27.39
C ILE A 658 -1.65 -7.08 26.10
N ALA A 659 -2.33 -7.49 25.03
CA ALA A 659 -2.27 -6.83 23.72
C ALA A 659 -2.74 -5.37 23.77
N GLU A 660 -3.78 -5.04 24.56
CA GLU A 660 -4.20 -3.64 24.75
C GLU A 660 -3.13 -2.80 25.46
N SER A 661 -2.46 -3.37 26.46
CA SER A 661 -1.38 -2.67 27.16
C SER A 661 -0.14 -2.49 26.28
N ILE A 662 0.19 -3.48 25.45
CA ILE A 662 1.22 -3.38 24.42
C ILE A 662 0.86 -2.28 23.42
N ALA A 663 -0.37 -2.27 22.91
CA ALA A 663 -0.84 -1.25 21.98
C ALA A 663 -0.77 0.16 22.61
N PHE A 664 -1.22 0.33 23.85
CA PHE A 664 -1.09 1.61 24.54
C PHE A 664 0.36 2.10 24.59
N LEU A 665 1.29 1.26 25.06
CA LEU A 665 2.71 1.59 25.18
C LEU A 665 3.39 1.79 23.82
N ALA A 666 2.94 1.08 22.78
CA ALA A 666 3.41 1.19 21.41
C ALA A 666 2.97 2.51 20.73
N SER A 667 1.80 3.04 21.10
CA SER A 667 1.17 4.19 20.46
C SER A 667 1.73 5.55 20.91
N GLU A 668 1.36 6.61 20.18
CA GLU A 668 1.62 8.01 20.56
C GLU A 668 0.91 8.45 21.85
N LYS A 669 -0.11 7.71 22.31
CA LYS A 669 -0.79 8.00 23.59
C LYS A 669 0.16 7.90 24.78
N SER A 670 1.25 7.14 24.66
CA SER A 670 2.30 7.04 25.66
C SER A 670 3.62 7.72 25.22
N ALA A 671 3.58 8.68 24.30
CA ALA A 671 4.78 9.31 23.72
C ALA A 671 5.74 9.93 24.75
N LYS A 672 5.27 10.21 25.97
CA LYS A 672 6.07 10.77 27.08
C LYS A 672 6.50 9.71 28.12
N THR A 673 6.37 8.43 27.79
CA THR A 673 6.70 7.31 28.69
C THR A 673 7.78 6.41 28.08
N THR A 674 8.88 6.24 28.81
CA THR A 674 9.98 5.30 28.52
C THR A 674 10.57 4.77 29.83
N GLY A 675 11.10 3.55 29.83
CA GLY A 675 11.61 2.85 31.02
C GLY A 675 10.52 2.38 32.00
N CYS A 676 9.25 2.46 31.61
CA CYS A 676 8.11 2.10 32.47
C CYS A 676 7.90 0.57 32.51
N MET A 677 7.40 0.08 33.63
CA MET A 677 6.93 -1.30 33.81
C MET A 677 5.45 -1.24 34.19
N VAL A 678 4.58 -1.82 33.37
CA VAL A 678 3.14 -1.87 33.61
C VAL A 678 2.73 -3.30 33.92
N THR A 679 2.11 -3.53 35.07
CA THR A 679 1.55 -4.84 35.41
C THR A 679 0.17 -5.02 34.76
N VAL A 680 -0.06 -6.22 34.22
CA VAL A 680 -1.37 -6.66 33.73
C VAL A 680 -1.64 -8.01 34.35
N ASP A 681 -2.03 -7.97 35.62
CA ASP A 681 -2.02 -9.13 36.52
C ASP A 681 -3.25 -9.23 37.43
N GLY A 682 -4.27 -8.39 37.21
CA GLY A 682 -5.48 -8.37 38.05
C GLY A 682 -5.23 -7.85 39.47
N GLY A 683 -4.07 -7.21 39.70
CA GLY A 683 -3.69 -6.61 40.97
C GLY A 683 -3.02 -7.61 41.92
N VAL A 684 -1.97 -8.31 41.50
CA VAL A 684 -1.24 -9.16 42.44
C VAL A 684 -0.40 -8.28 43.38
N ALA A 685 -0.86 -8.10 44.61
CA ALA A 685 -0.26 -7.16 45.58
C ALA A 685 1.26 -7.29 45.76
N ALA A 686 1.78 -8.51 45.74
CA ALA A 686 3.22 -8.78 45.88
C ALA A 686 4.06 -8.35 44.66
N ALA A 687 3.42 -7.94 43.57
CA ALA A 687 4.03 -7.48 42.33
C ALA A 687 3.70 -6.01 42.03
N PHE A 688 3.19 -5.23 43.00
CA PHE A 688 3.02 -3.80 42.80
C PHE A 688 4.38 -3.13 42.55
N THR A 689 4.54 -2.55 41.37
CA THR A 689 5.71 -1.76 40.98
C THR A 689 5.83 -0.54 41.90
N ARG A 690 7.04 -0.27 42.39
CA ARG A 690 7.34 0.85 43.29
C ARG A 690 8.38 1.77 42.68
#